data_AF-A0A6I1JYG3-F1
#
_entry.id   AF-A0A6I1JYG3-F1
#
_cell.length_a   1.000
_cell.length_b   1.000
_cell.length_c   1.000
_cell.angle_alpha   90.00
_cell.angle_beta   90.00
_cell.angle_gamma   90.00
#
_symmetry.space_group_name_H-M   'P 1'
#
loop_
_entity.id
_entity.type
_entity.pdbx_description
1 polymer ?
#
loop_
_entity_poly.entity_id
_entity_poly.type
_entity_poly.pdbx_seq_one_letter_code
_entity_poly.pdbx_strand_id
1 'polypeptide(L)'
;MPITEPERRCPTCAFVRLPPAQVGHLRSLRRAMVRWFALLMFFLGCGTPAFAQPAPPPLLRPSARPASNEPVRVEISIPPAQTHVIGDPTQLVWRFTNTSTQALAFMWEGCCRNNGKVEMKRQGPPPPVTGIVPPHTGPGSGIYSPKCDHCKQTRKLGELTVESTVAGPAQAHQFARAVRLAPGATQEFSTRLADWVKAEFTGDYRLHAQYLGVQPKQRPQMPRGVALWNGRTTSTELELSLLSVADYLAERAARAATRQLRLELAGPAKLVPFQPAPLKLRLTNTSRAEQRLDWPACLDLWLVATNGTRVVPFTEPDLGPAESLRIPSGSFVEREVLFSHELFVGEPFGAYQVFVDLRETSGSLRVPSNLIPVTWQLDRELVTQLVRAAADKPLTGARNEPLKLLRLYLGELAGPLRAVDPATLSPAAAKLTADLRTAAALKPLSPKPGRVDLSLRVWPDGKFEFNDAALVAAFAGRPLPPAAQFGEVIAVRRHLGWDVAASLKPEPGTPLRHVATALAAIAPLHANLDNAPSTTLFNADSTAFSSVTFPATVIPANLVLRVTKSGGAVKLAAARRLPDPQRPGIEAMFSAPEIAKAALIELPNTAALESLLADGRLAAPRPLVLAAPDLTWAELSAALAPLLNRSLAFDLVVQ
;
A
#
# COMPACT_ATOMS: atom_id res chain seq x y z
N MET A 1 23.18 10.50 -48.64
CA MET A 1 22.41 11.07 -49.77
C MET A 1 22.89 10.42 -51.06
N PRO A 2 22.05 10.16 -52.07
CA PRO A 2 20.58 10.32 -52.19
C PRO A 2 19.84 8.96 -52.32
N ILE A 3 18.66 8.74 -51.73
CA ILE A 3 17.26 9.07 -52.11
C ILE A 3 16.75 8.35 -53.37
N THR A 4 15.78 7.43 -53.20
CA THR A 4 14.42 7.51 -53.79
C THR A 4 13.50 6.40 -53.22
N GLU A 5 12.36 6.82 -52.67
CA GLU A 5 11.18 5.99 -52.33
C GLU A 5 10.34 5.67 -53.59
N PRO A 6 9.37 4.76 -53.48
CA PRO A 6 8.00 5.20 -53.76
C PRO A 6 6.93 4.70 -52.77
N GLU A 7 5.88 5.53 -52.69
CA GLU A 7 4.62 5.46 -51.94
C GLU A 7 3.69 4.28 -52.30
N ARG A 8 2.79 3.88 -51.38
CA ARG A 8 1.31 4.05 -51.49
C ARG A 8 0.50 3.42 -50.33
N ARG A 9 -0.28 4.28 -49.63
CA ARG A 9 -1.73 4.22 -49.23
C ARG A 9 -2.26 2.98 -48.47
N CYS A 10 -3.19 2.98 -47.50
CA CYS A 10 -4.16 3.85 -46.77
C CYS A 10 -4.84 2.93 -45.69
N PRO A 11 -5.91 3.25 -44.91
CA PRO A 11 -6.45 4.47 -44.27
C PRO A 11 -6.80 4.26 -42.75
N THR A 12 -7.52 5.21 -42.13
CA THR A 12 -8.23 5.22 -40.83
C THR A 12 -7.53 5.75 -39.57
N CYS A 13 -7.43 7.09 -39.49
CA CYS A 13 -7.60 7.85 -38.24
C CYS A 13 -8.37 9.14 -38.54
N ALA A 14 -9.61 9.25 -38.07
CA ALA A 14 -10.38 10.49 -38.08
C ALA A 14 -10.35 11.11 -36.67
N PHE A 15 -9.51 12.13 -36.51
CA PHE A 15 -9.56 13.07 -35.39
C PHE A 15 -10.51 14.22 -35.77
N VAL A 16 -11.58 14.41 -35.01
CA VAL A 16 -12.42 15.61 -35.11
C VAL A 16 -11.80 16.70 -34.22
N ARG A 17 -11.29 17.76 -34.85
CA ARG A 17 -11.03 19.08 -34.24
C ARG A 17 -12.20 20.00 -34.60
N LEU A 18 -12.77 20.67 -33.61
CA LEU A 18 -13.66 21.83 -33.81
C LEU A 18 -12.89 23.14 -33.57
N PRO A 19 -13.00 24.15 -34.46
CA PRO A 19 -12.52 25.51 -34.22
C PRO A 19 -13.64 26.48 -33.76
N PRO A 20 -13.28 27.71 -33.32
CA PRO A 20 -14.12 28.59 -32.49
C PRO A 20 -14.67 29.84 -33.22
N ALA A 21 -15.73 30.48 -32.68
CA ALA A 21 -16.04 31.91 -32.87
C ALA A 21 -17.13 32.39 -31.87
N GLN A 22 -16.83 33.40 -31.02
CA GLN A 22 -17.35 34.79 -30.99
C GLN A 22 -18.82 34.96 -30.55
N VAL A 23 -19.10 35.42 -29.32
CA VAL A 23 -19.22 36.83 -28.83
C VAL A 23 -20.36 37.63 -29.50
N GLY A 24 -21.39 38.01 -28.72
CA GLY A 24 -22.36 39.03 -29.15
C GLY A 24 -23.70 39.14 -28.38
N HIS A 25 -23.68 39.78 -27.21
CA HIS A 25 -24.63 40.78 -26.68
C HIS A 25 -26.18 40.70 -26.71
N LEU A 26 -26.75 41.03 -25.53
CA LEU A 26 -27.79 42.04 -25.20
C LEU A 26 -29.31 41.67 -25.14
N ARG A 27 -29.77 41.58 -23.88
CA ARG A 27 -30.90 42.31 -23.23
C ARG A 27 -32.16 42.64 -24.06
N SER A 28 -33.32 42.16 -23.59
CA SER A 28 -34.32 42.91 -22.80
C SER A 28 -35.78 42.48 -23.06
N LEU A 29 -36.63 42.77 -22.05
CA LEU A 29 -38.10 42.78 -22.03
C LEU A 29 -38.77 41.39 -21.87
N ARG A 30 -39.62 41.11 -20.88
CA ARG A 30 -40.65 41.97 -20.24
C ARG A 30 -40.84 41.64 -18.75
N ARG A 31 -40.95 42.70 -17.93
CA ARG A 31 -41.61 42.73 -16.62
C ARG A 31 -43.09 43.09 -16.83
N ALA A 32 -43.99 42.56 -16.01
CA ALA A 32 -45.03 43.31 -15.27
C ALA A 32 -46.18 42.36 -14.83
N MET A 33 -46.34 42.13 -13.52
CA MET A 33 -47.40 42.75 -12.71
C MET A 33 -47.46 42.10 -11.33
N VAL A 34 -47.45 42.95 -10.31
CA VAL A 34 -47.61 42.65 -8.88
C VAL A 34 -48.88 43.37 -8.43
N ARG A 35 -49.53 42.82 -7.40
CA ARG A 35 -50.58 43.36 -6.50
C ARG A 35 -52.02 43.00 -6.90
N TRP A 36 -52.72 42.26 -6.03
CA TRP A 36 -53.65 42.83 -5.05
C TRP A 36 -54.36 41.72 -4.23
N PHE A 37 -54.82 42.11 -3.03
CA PHE A 37 -55.77 41.48 -2.10
C PHE A 37 -55.30 40.45 -1.06
N ALA A 38 -55.07 40.99 0.14
CA ALA A 38 -55.34 40.36 1.42
C ALA A 38 -56.80 40.66 1.87
N LEU A 39 -57.22 39.95 2.92
CA LEU A 39 -58.44 40.08 3.75
C LEU A 39 -59.73 39.38 3.27
N LEU A 40 -60.12 38.33 4.01
CA LEU A 40 -61.41 38.34 4.70
C LEU A 40 -61.33 37.49 5.98
N MET A 41 -61.49 38.16 7.13
CA MET A 41 -61.81 37.59 8.43
C MET A 41 -63.24 38.03 8.74
N PHE A 42 -64.09 37.14 9.25
CA PHE A 42 -65.31 37.53 9.97
C PHE A 42 -65.59 36.57 11.15
N PHE A 43 -65.93 37.20 12.27
CA PHE A 43 -66.11 36.68 13.63
C PHE A 43 -67.54 36.20 13.91
N LEU A 44 -67.66 35.27 14.88
CA LEU A 44 -68.70 35.10 15.94
C LEU A 44 -68.49 33.67 16.51
N GLY A 45 -68.40 33.33 17.79
CA GLY A 45 -68.69 33.98 19.07
C GLY A 45 -69.52 33.03 19.95
N CYS A 46 -68.97 32.63 21.11
CA CYS A 46 -69.59 32.05 22.33
C CYS A 46 -69.32 30.56 22.71
N GLY A 47 -68.80 30.37 23.93
CA GLY A 47 -69.15 29.26 24.83
C GLY A 47 -68.06 28.23 25.15
N THR A 48 -67.29 28.43 26.22
CA THR A 48 -66.52 27.37 26.90
C THR A 48 -67.44 26.52 27.79
N PRO A 49 -67.08 25.23 28.04
CA PRO A 49 -66.47 24.94 29.33
C PRO A 49 -65.22 24.04 29.23
N ALA A 50 -64.39 24.16 30.26
CA ALA A 50 -63.10 23.51 30.40
C ALA A 50 -63.19 21.99 30.51
N PHE A 51 -62.40 21.29 29.69
CA PHE A 51 -61.91 19.94 29.96
C PHE A 51 -60.40 19.91 29.74
N ALA A 52 -59.70 19.39 30.74
CA ALA A 52 -58.24 19.35 30.84
C ALA A 52 -57.61 18.60 29.66
N GLN A 53 -56.69 19.25 28.95
CA GLN A 53 -55.78 18.58 28.02
C GLN A 53 -54.61 17.93 28.79
N PRO A 54 -54.20 16.70 28.42
CA PRO A 54 -52.99 16.08 28.95
C PRO A 54 -51.76 16.89 28.52
N ALA A 55 -50.80 17.00 29.44
CA ALA A 55 -49.57 17.76 29.24
C ALA A 55 -48.86 17.36 27.93
N PRO A 56 -48.34 18.32 27.15
CA PRO A 56 -47.51 18.01 26.00
C PRO A 56 -46.23 17.28 26.47
N PRO A 57 -45.71 16.32 25.68
CA PRO A 57 -44.44 15.66 25.98
C PRO A 57 -43.33 16.72 26.11
N PRO A 58 -42.33 16.52 26.98
CA PRO A 58 -41.30 17.50 27.23
C PRO A 58 -40.55 17.77 25.92
N LEU A 59 -40.61 19.03 25.47
CA LEU A 59 -39.69 19.55 24.48
C LEU A 59 -38.27 19.30 25.00
N LEU A 60 -37.55 18.37 24.38
CA LEU A 60 -36.12 18.21 24.53
C LEU A 60 -35.46 19.55 24.17
N ARG A 61 -35.22 20.37 25.19
CA ARG A 61 -34.30 21.50 25.07
C ARG A 61 -32.95 20.89 24.71
N PRO A 62 -32.28 21.32 23.63
CA PRO A 62 -30.87 21.00 23.48
C PRO A 62 -30.18 21.54 24.72
N SER A 63 -29.54 20.65 25.48
CA SER A 63 -28.67 21.05 26.58
C SER A 63 -27.61 21.98 25.98
N ALA A 64 -27.72 23.27 26.29
CA ALA A 64 -26.75 24.27 25.90
C ALA A 64 -25.41 23.89 26.54
N ARG A 65 -24.55 23.25 25.76
CA ARG A 65 -23.16 22.97 26.13
C ARG A 65 -22.43 24.31 26.32
N PRO A 66 -21.46 24.40 27.26
CA PRO A 66 -20.55 25.52 27.28
C PRO A 66 -19.85 25.62 25.92
N ALA A 67 -19.84 26.82 25.35
CA ALA A 67 -19.18 27.09 24.08
C ALA A 67 -17.69 26.75 24.22
N SER A 68 -17.23 25.70 23.54
CA SER A 68 -15.81 25.49 23.35
C SER A 68 -15.29 26.70 22.56
N ASN A 69 -14.34 27.45 23.11
CA ASN A 69 -13.64 28.55 22.42
C ASN A 69 -12.75 28.04 21.26
N GLU A 70 -12.95 26.81 20.79
CA GLU A 70 -12.26 26.26 19.63
C GLU A 70 -12.87 26.84 18.35
N PRO A 71 -12.05 27.39 17.44
CA PRO A 71 -12.52 28.06 16.23
C PRO A 71 -13.06 27.09 15.17
N VAL A 72 -12.89 25.78 15.38
CA VAL A 72 -13.43 24.70 14.55
C VAL A 72 -14.05 23.65 15.46
N ARG A 73 -15.29 23.26 15.15
CA ARG A 73 -15.99 22.13 15.78
C ARG A 73 -15.95 20.93 14.85
N VAL A 74 -15.71 19.73 15.39
CA VAL A 74 -15.88 18.46 14.68
C VAL A 74 -17.09 17.68 15.21
N GLU A 75 -17.84 17.08 14.30
CA GLU A 75 -18.88 16.09 14.60
C GLU A 75 -18.62 14.85 13.75
N ILE A 76 -18.93 13.68 14.30
CA ILE A 76 -18.95 12.43 13.56
C ILE A 76 -20.35 11.84 13.58
N SER A 77 -20.76 11.21 12.48
CA SER A 77 -22.01 10.47 12.42
C SER A 77 -21.89 9.26 11.51
N ILE A 78 -22.67 8.22 11.82
CA ILE A 78 -22.86 7.05 10.96
C ILE A 78 -24.30 7.11 10.43
N PRO A 79 -24.54 6.96 9.12
CA PRO A 79 -25.89 6.90 8.58
C PRO A 79 -26.69 5.80 9.28
N PRO A 80 -27.96 6.06 9.66
CA PRO A 80 -28.75 5.09 10.39
C PRO A 80 -29.00 3.83 9.57
N ALA A 81 -28.79 2.68 10.19
CA ALA A 81 -29.20 1.37 9.68
C ALA A 81 -29.79 0.56 10.84
N GLN A 82 -30.74 -0.32 10.55
CA GLN A 82 -31.29 -1.24 11.56
C GLN A 82 -30.29 -2.34 11.93
N THR A 83 -29.32 -2.64 11.07
CA THR A 83 -28.27 -3.64 11.36
C THR A 83 -26.92 -3.24 10.79
N HIS A 84 -25.93 -3.11 11.67
CA HIS A 84 -24.51 -3.01 11.31
C HIS A 84 -23.78 -4.31 11.65
N VAL A 85 -23.08 -4.87 10.68
CA VAL A 85 -22.27 -6.08 10.80
C VAL A 85 -20.79 -5.72 10.69
N ILE A 86 -19.95 -6.31 11.52
CA ILE A 86 -18.50 -6.13 11.46
C ILE A 86 -17.99 -6.54 10.08
N GLY A 87 -17.28 -5.63 9.42
CA GLY A 87 -16.82 -5.80 8.04
C GLY A 87 -17.72 -5.11 7.01
N ASP A 88 -18.86 -4.54 7.40
CA ASP A 88 -19.61 -3.62 6.55
C ASP A 88 -18.72 -2.44 6.11
N PRO A 89 -18.93 -1.88 4.90
CA PRO A 89 -18.36 -0.59 4.51
C PRO A 89 -19.08 0.57 5.22
N THR A 90 -19.26 0.48 6.55
CA THR A 90 -19.97 1.46 7.37
C THR A 90 -19.34 2.83 7.19
N GLN A 91 -20.11 3.78 6.69
CA GLN A 91 -19.64 5.14 6.44
C GLN A 91 -19.52 5.90 7.77
N LEU A 92 -18.35 6.49 8.01
CA LEU A 92 -18.10 7.45 9.07
C LEU A 92 -17.99 8.84 8.43
N VAL A 93 -19.03 9.66 8.65
CA VAL A 93 -19.10 11.04 8.17
C VAL A 93 -18.48 11.97 9.19
N TRP A 94 -17.53 12.79 8.75
CA TRP A 94 -16.88 13.83 9.52
C TRP A 94 -17.41 15.18 9.09
N ARG A 95 -17.90 15.99 10.03
CA ARG A 95 -18.39 17.34 9.79
C ARG A 95 -17.54 18.34 10.54
N PHE A 96 -16.91 19.27 9.81
CA PHE A 96 -16.12 20.35 10.37
C PHE A 96 -16.86 21.68 10.18
N THR A 97 -17.09 22.42 11.26
CA THR A 97 -17.75 23.72 11.23
C THR A 97 -16.83 24.80 11.77
N ASN A 98 -16.61 25.87 11.00
CA ASN A 98 -15.85 27.03 11.46
C ASN A 98 -16.77 27.95 12.28
N THR A 99 -16.53 28.01 13.58
CA THR A 99 -17.29 28.82 14.54
C THR A 99 -16.72 30.23 14.69
N SER A 100 -15.57 30.52 14.05
CA SER A 100 -14.92 31.82 14.09
C SER A 100 -15.39 32.75 12.95
N THR A 101 -15.04 34.03 13.07
CA THR A 101 -15.26 35.05 12.04
C THR A 101 -14.15 35.08 10.98
N GLN A 102 -13.07 34.30 11.15
CA GLN A 102 -11.92 34.28 10.25
C GLN A 102 -12.00 33.08 9.29
N ALA A 103 -11.56 33.27 8.05
CA ALA A 103 -11.40 32.14 7.12
C ALA A 103 -10.23 31.27 7.57
N LEU A 104 -10.49 29.98 7.76
CA LEU A 104 -9.50 29.01 8.23
C LEU A 104 -9.17 27.97 7.16
N ALA A 105 -8.05 27.29 7.33
CA ALA A 105 -7.71 26.10 6.56
C ALA A 105 -7.04 25.04 7.42
N PHE A 106 -7.25 23.78 7.04
CA PHE A 106 -6.70 22.62 7.74
C PHE A 106 -6.32 21.51 6.74
N MET A 107 -5.56 20.51 7.19
CA MET A 107 -5.18 19.37 6.37
C MET A 107 -6.17 18.22 6.56
N TRP A 108 -6.80 17.77 5.47
CA TRP A 108 -7.55 16.53 5.42
C TRP A 108 -6.69 15.43 4.80
N GLU A 109 -6.55 14.30 5.48
CA GLU A 109 -5.72 13.18 5.04
C GLU A 109 -6.56 11.92 4.90
N GLY A 110 -6.68 11.40 3.67
CA GLY A 110 -7.41 10.14 3.43
C GLY A 110 -6.63 8.89 3.86
N CYS A 111 -5.29 8.91 3.70
CA CYS A 111 -4.44 7.71 3.88
C CYS A 111 -3.47 7.78 5.06
N CYS A 112 -2.76 8.90 5.28
CA CYS A 112 -1.76 9.00 6.34
C CYS A 112 -2.37 9.27 7.73
N ARG A 113 -3.59 9.83 7.77
CA ARG A 113 -4.43 10.04 8.96
C ARG A 113 -3.68 10.59 10.17
N ASN A 114 -2.63 11.37 9.95
CA ASN A 114 -1.77 11.91 10.99
C ASN A 114 -2.48 12.98 11.82
N ASN A 115 -3.52 13.58 11.26
CA ASN A 115 -4.29 14.66 11.84
C ASN A 115 -5.54 14.17 12.59
N GLY A 116 -6.03 12.95 12.32
CA GLY A 116 -7.26 12.42 12.92
C GLY A 116 -7.01 11.18 13.77
N LYS A 117 -7.85 10.97 14.78
CA LYS A 117 -7.90 9.73 15.56
C LYS A 117 -9.36 9.43 15.88
N VAL A 118 -9.76 8.16 15.82
CA VAL A 118 -11.04 7.70 16.37
C VAL A 118 -10.75 6.68 17.45
N GLU A 119 -11.38 6.85 18.60
CA GLU A 119 -11.33 5.89 19.69
C GLU A 119 -12.68 5.20 19.79
N MET A 120 -12.66 3.88 19.99
CA MET A 120 -13.85 3.07 20.11
C MET A 120 -13.75 2.22 21.38
N LYS A 121 -14.75 2.35 22.26
CA LYS A 121 -14.84 1.59 23.52
C LYS A 121 -16.08 0.71 23.49
N ARG A 122 -15.91 -0.58 23.74
CA ARG A 122 -17.03 -1.51 23.91
C ARG A 122 -17.70 -1.25 25.25
N GLN A 123 -19.03 -1.23 25.28
CA GLN A 123 -19.83 -1.19 26.49
C GLN A 123 -20.07 -2.62 27.00
N GLY A 124 -20.01 -2.83 28.32
CA GLY A 124 -20.30 -4.11 28.96
C GLY A 124 -19.10 -5.04 29.22
N PRO A 125 -19.33 -6.19 29.88
CA PRO A 125 -18.27 -7.11 30.30
C PRO A 125 -17.50 -7.71 29.11
N PRO A 126 -16.21 -8.07 29.29
CA PRO A 126 -15.38 -8.65 28.24
C PRO A 126 -16.04 -9.90 27.65
N PRO A 127 -15.84 -10.18 26.34
CA PRO A 127 -16.44 -11.36 25.72
C PRO A 127 -15.94 -12.65 26.40
N PRO A 128 -16.75 -13.72 26.43
CA PRO A 128 -16.29 -15.02 26.90
C PRO A 128 -15.11 -15.51 26.05
N VAL A 129 -14.12 -16.11 26.70
CA VAL A 129 -12.97 -16.72 26.02
C VAL A 129 -13.45 -17.98 25.32
N THR A 130 -13.91 -17.89 24.07
CA THR A 130 -14.30 -19.05 23.27
C THR A 130 -13.59 -19.06 21.93
N GLY A 131 -12.81 -20.12 21.70
CA GLY A 131 -12.38 -20.55 20.36
C GLY A 131 -10.87 -20.47 20.14
N ILE A 132 -10.21 -21.61 20.33
CA ILE A 132 -8.84 -21.99 19.95
C ILE A 132 -8.25 -21.08 18.85
N VAL A 133 -7.27 -20.25 19.22
CA VAL A 133 -6.29 -19.70 18.27
C VAL A 133 -5.51 -20.90 17.73
N PRO A 134 -5.58 -21.24 16.43
CA PRO A 134 -4.69 -22.25 15.89
C PRO A 134 -3.25 -21.78 16.10
N PRO A 135 -2.33 -22.60 16.62
CA PRO A 135 -0.93 -22.23 16.63
C PRO A 135 -0.49 -21.99 15.19
N HIS A 136 -0.07 -20.76 14.90
CA HIS A 136 0.49 -20.40 13.61
C HIS A 136 1.78 -21.21 13.37
N THR A 137 1.69 -22.30 12.61
CA THR A 137 2.85 -22.97 12.01
C THR A 137 3.00 -22.51 10.57
N GLY A 138 3.71 -21.39 10.40
CA GLY A 138 4.13 -20.85 9.11
C GLY A 138 4.82 -19.50 9.31
N PRO A 139 5.93 -19.19 8.61
CA PRO A 139 6.64 -17.92 8.78
C PRO A 139 5.88 -16.80 8.08
N GLY A 140 4.83 -16.31 8.73
CA GLY A 140 4.20 -15.02 8.43
C GLY A 140 4.88 -13.93 9.26
N SER A 141 5.08 -12.76 8.66
CA SER A 141 5.75 -11.60 9.25
C SER A 141 5.28 -11.31 10.69
N GLY A 142 6.16 -11.56 11.65
CA GLY A 142 5.97 -11.15 13.02
C GLY A 142 5.88 -9.62 13.11
N ILE A 143 4.76 -9.15 13.64
CA ILE A 143 4.83 -8.08 14.63
C ILE A 143 4.99 -8.84 15.96
N TYR A 144 5.81 -8.34 16.88
CA TYR A 144 6.12 -8.85 18.23
C TYR A 144 7.52 -9.48 18.40
N SER A 145 8.38 -8.67 19.04
CA SER A 145 9.68 -9.04 19.59
C SER A 145 9.50 -9.56 21.03
N PRO A 146 10.17 -10.66 21.43
CA PRO A 146 10.04 -11.27 22.77
C PRO A 146 10.65 -10.43 23.92
N LYS A 147 11.08 -9.19 23.65
CA LYS A 147 11.68 -8.27 24.65
C LYS A 147 10.82 -7.04 24.96
N CYS A 148 9.60 -6.94 24.46
CA CYS A 148 8.76 -5.77 24.67
C CYS A 148 7.90 -5.88 25.95
N ASP A 149 8.15 -5.02 26.94
CA ASP A 149 7.34 -4.92 28.17
C ASP A 149 5.89 -4.48 27.94
N HIS A 150 5.54 -4.04 26.73
CA HIS A 150 4.16 -3.74 26.32
C HIS A 150 3.29 -5.02 26.27
N CYS A 151 3.85 -6.17 25.90
CA CYS A 151 3.14 -7.46 25.93
C CYS A 151 2.98 -8.04 27.35
N LYS A 152 3.67 -7.49 28.37
CA LYS A 152 3.43 -7.85 29.78
C LYS A 152 2.22 -7.10 30.35
N GLN A 153 1.78 -6.00 29.73
CA GLN A 153 0.66 -5.18 30.20
C GLN A 153 -0.71 -5.72 29.76
N THR A 154 -0.77 -6.72 28.88
CA THR A 154 -2.00 -7.46 28.50
C THR A 154 -2.60 -8.30 29.65
N ARG A 155 -2.25 -8.03 30.92
CA ARG A 155 -2.64 -8.82 32.10
C ARG A 155 -3.25 -8.03 33.26
N LYS A 156 -3.72 -6.79 33.08
CA LYS A 156 -4.58 -6.13 34.08
C LYS A 156 -5.99 -5.89 33.54
N LEU A 157 -6.89 -6.76 34.00
CA LEU A 157 -8.32 -6.80 33.74
C LEU A 157 -9.04 -5.49 34.13
N GLY A 158 -10.00 -5.07 33.30
CA GLY A 158 -11.05 -4.13 33.70
C GLY A 158 -11.69 -3.34 32.55
N GLU A 159 -10.92 -2.94 31.55
CA GLU A 159 -11.42 -2.13 30.42
C GLU A 159 -10.68 -2.53 29.15
N LEU A 160 -11.37 -3.21 28.23
CA LEU A 160 -10.86 -3.41 26.88
C LEU A 160 -11.07 -2.12 26.09
N THR A 161 -10.11 -1.21 26.18
CA THR A 161 -9.93 -0.18 25.15
C THR A 161 -9.53 -0.92 23.89
N VAL A 162 -10.42 -1.00 22.90
CA VAL A 162 -10.04 -1.49 21.58
C VAL A 162 -9.06 -0.46 21.03
N GLU A 163 -7.77 -0.81 20.99
CA GLU A 163 -6.73 0.12 20.58
C GLU A 163 -7.03 0.65 19.17
N SER A 164 -7.01 1.98 19.04
CA SER A 164 -6.90 2.69 17.77
C SER A 164 -5.88 1.96 16.90
N THR A 165 -6.32 1.34 15.82
CA THR A 165 -5.39 0.64 14.92
C THR A 165 -4.32 1.62 14.48
N VAL A 166 -3.05 1.24 14.62
CA VAL A 166 -1.99 1.76 13.76
C VAL A 166 -2.50 1.63 12.32
N ALA A 167 -2.50 2.75 11.59
CA ALA A 167 -2.97 2.93 10.21
C ALA A 167 -3.40 1.61 9.53
N GLY A 168 -4.71 1.38 9.45
CA GLY A 168 -5.25 0.28 8.63
C GLY A 168 -4.75 0.40 7.18
N PRO A 169 -4.67 -0.71 6.42
CA PRO A 169 -4.23 -0.68 5.03
C PRO A 169 -5.22 0.15 4.20
N ALA A 170 -4.87 1.41 3.94
CA ALA A 170 -5.69 2.33 3.16
C ALA A 170 -5.66 1.92 1.68
N GLN A 171 -6.77 1.37 1.17
CA GLN A 171 -6.92 0.98 -0.25
C GLN A 171 -7.14 2.16 -1.22
N ALA A 172 -6.88 3.41 -0.82
CA ALA A 172 -6.85 4.54 -1.73
C ALA A 172 -5.84 5.59 -1.25
N HIS A 173 -4.75 5.78 -2.01
CA HIS A 173 -3.82 6.89 -1.81
C HIS A 173 -4.51 8.21 -2.25
N GLN A 174 -5.36 8.79 -1.40
CA GLN A 174 -5.79 10.17 -1.57
C GLN A 174 -4.78 11.08 -0.87
N PHE A 175 -4.07 11.89 -1.66
CA PHE A 175 -3.09 12.87 -1.19
C PHE A 175 -3.68 13.75 -0.07
N ALA A 176 -2.88 14.03 0.96
CA ALA A 176 -3.21 15.02 1.98
C ALA A 176 -3.54 16.36 1.32
N ARG A 177 -4.76 16.86 1.52
CA ARG A 177 -5.26 18.08 0.86
C ARG A 177 -5.56 19.13 1.91
N ALA A 178 -5.14 20.36 1.62
CA ALA A 178 -5.60 21.49 2.40
C ALA A 178 -7.04 21.88 2.06
N VAL A 179 -7.86 21.99 3.10
CA VAL A 179 -9.29 22.30 3.06
C VAL A 179 -9.50 23.71 3.59
N ARG A 180 -10.31 24.53 2.89
CA ARG A 180 -10.63 25.91 3.29
C ARG A 180 -12.01 26.01 3.92
N LEU A 181 -12.11 26.46 5.15
CA LEU A 181 -13.36 26.59 5.89
C LEU A 181 -13.69 28.07 6.09
N ALA A 182 -14.64 28.59 5.30
CA ALA A 182 -15.11 29.96 5.43
C ALA A 182 -15.78 30.21 6.80
N PRO A 183 -15.86 31.45 7.28
CA PRO A 183 -16.55 31.77 8.54
C PRO A 183 -17.99 31.24 8.55
N GLY A 184 -18.38 30.51 9.60
CA GLY A 184 -19.70 29.88 9.73
C GLY A 184 -19.96 28.69 8.79
N ALA A 185 -19.03 28.36 7.90
CA ALA A 185 -19.23 27.29 6.92
C ALA A 185 -18.97 25.90 7.53
N THR A 186 -19.60 24.91 6.91
CA THR A 186 -19.46 23.50 7.25
C THR A 186 -18.90 22.72 6.06
N GLN A 187 -18.02 21.77 6.32
CA GLN A 187 -17.57 20.79 5.33
C GLN A 187 -17.70 19.37 5.84
N GLU A 188 -18.10 18.47 4.94
CA GLU A 188 -18.30 17.06 5.24
C GLU A 188 -17.33 16.18 4.44
N PHE A 189 -16.79 15.19 5.12
CA PHE A 189 -15.92 14.16 4.54
C PHE A 189 -16.43 12.79 4.93
N SER A 190 -16.32 11.84 4.01
CA SER A 190 -16.76 10.47 4.25
C SER A 190 -15.58 9.53 4.22
N THR A 191 -15.48 8.70 5.26
CA THR A 191 -14.50 7.62 5.41
C THR A 191 -15.23 6.33 5.77
N ARG A 192 -14.57 5.17 5.80
CA ARG A 192 -15.15 3.96 6.37
C ARG A 192 -14.87 3.91 7.86
N LEU A 193 -15.71 3.27 8.67
CA LEU A 193 -15.42 3.08 10.09
C LEU A 193 -14.16 2.21 10.28
N ALA A 194 -14.06 1.14 9.49
CA ALA A 194 -12.92 0.21 9.48
C ALA A 194 -11.58 0.87 9.11
N ASP A 195 -11.61 2.09 8.57
CA ASP A 195 -10.40 2.88 8.35
C ASP A 195 -9.77 3.37 9.67
N TRP A 196 -10.57 3.55 10.71
CA TRP A 196 -10.12 4.19 11.94
C TRP A 196 -10.02 3.24 13.13
N VAL A 197 -10.94 2.28 13.21
CA VAL A 197 -11.06 1.35 14.33
C VAL A 197 -11.40 -0.05 13.82
N LYS A 198 -10.90 -1.07 14.52
CA LYS A 198 -11.21 -2.47 14.22
C LYS A 198 -12.10 -3.04 15.32
N ALA A 199 -13.32 -3.45 14.98
CA ALA A 199 -14.18 -4.20 15.88
C ALA A 199 -13.98 -5.70 15.63
N GLU A 200 -13.95 -6.50 16.70
CA GLU A 200 -13.76 -7.95 16.61
C GLU A 200 -14.94 -8.76 17.16
N PHE A 201 -15.80 -8.14 17.98
CA PHE A 201 -16.85 -8.83 18.72
C PHE A 201 -18.19 -8.09 18.61
N THR A 202 -19.28 -8.82 18.78
CA THR A 202 -20.59 -8.21 18.95
C THR A 202 -20.63 -7.34 20.21
N GLY A 203 -21.31 -6.20 20.11
CA GLY A 203 -21.64 -5.37 21.25
C GLY A 203 -22.01 -3.95 20.89
N ASP A 204 -22.34 -3.19 21.93
CA ASP A 204 -22.55 -1.76 21.85
C ASP A 204 -21.23 -1.03 22.06
N TYR A 205 -21.00 0.01 21.29
CA TYR A 205 -19.76 0.77 21.25
C TYR A 205 -20.02 2.25 21.43
N ARG A 206 -19.09 2.95 22.09
CA ARG A 206 -18.97 4.40 22.06
C ARG A 206 -17.76 4.80 21.24
N LEU A 207 -18.00 5.70 20.31
CA LEU A 207 -16.97 6.25 19.43
C LEU A 207 -16.84 7.73 19.70
N HIS A 208 -15.62 8.23 19.73
CA HIS A 208 -15.38 9.66 19.61
C HIS A 208 -14.15 9.89 18.74
N ALA A 209 -14.11 11.04 18.10
CA ALA A 209 -13.04 11.44 17.20
C ALA A 209 -12.31 12.65 17.74
N GLN A 210 -11.00 12.66 17.52
CA GLN A 210 -10.12 13.81 17.77
C GLN A 210 -9.49 14.23 16.45
N TYR A 211 -9.36 15.53 16.24
CA TYR A 211 -8.75 16.06 15.03
C TYR A 211 -7.83 17.24 15.34
N LEU A 212 -6.66 17.26 14.70
CA LEU A 212 -5.67 18.33 14.72
C LEU A 212 -5.64 19.00 13.34
N GLY A 213 -5.91 20.31 13.26
CA GLY A 213 -6.08 20.98 11.98
C GLY A 213 -4.84 20.92 11.06
N VAL A 214 -3.67 21.34 11.54
CA VAL A 214 -2.39 21.29 10.80
C VAL A 214 -1.27 20.89 11.76
N GLN A 215 -0.48 19.89 11.38
CA GLN A 215 0.68 19.45 12.15
C GLN A 215 1.85 20.45 12.07
N PRO A 216 2.74 20.50 13.08
CA PRO A 216 3.87 21.43 13.10
C PRO A 216 4.82 21.33 11.90
N LYS A 217 4.94 20.14 11.27
CA LYS A 217 5.80 19.90 10.09
C LYS A 217 5.09 20.11 8.76
N GLN A 218 3.76 20.23 8.74
CA GLN A 218 2.99 20.50 7.53
C GLN A 218 3.13 21.99 7.16
N ARG A 219 3.31 22.26 5.87
CA ARG A 219 3.47 23.61 5.30
C ARG A 219 2.58 23.79 4.07
N PRO A 220 1.24 23.71 4.20
CA PRO A 220 0.35 23.85 3.05
C PRO A 220 0.33 25.30 2.55
N GLN A 221 0.34 25.49 1.23
CA GLN A 221 0.30 26.81 0.61
C GLN A 221 -1.14 27.36 0.59
N MET A 222 -1.41 28.44 1.33
CA MET A 222 -2.72 29.09 1.39
C MET A 222 -2.75 30.46 0.70
N PRO A 223 -3.90 30.87 0.11
CA PRO A 223 -4.11 32.24 -0.31
C PRO A 223 -4.00 33.24 0.85
N ARG A 224 -3.71 34.50 0.51
CA ARG A 224 -3.74 35.60 1.48
C ARG A 224 -5.12 35.70 2.13
N GLY A 225 -5.15 35.95 3.44
CA GLY A 225 -6.38 36.12 4.23
C GLY A 225 -6.98 34.83 4.81
N VAL A 226 -6.40 33.65 4.54
CA VAL A 226 -6.81 32.39 5.15
C VAL A 226 -5.75 31.96 6.18
N ALA A 227 -6.15 31.83 7.45
CA ALA A 227 -5.25 31.34 8.49
C ALA A 227 -5.23 29.82 8.57
N LEU A 228 -4.08 29.24 8.91
CA LEU A 228 -3.98 27.81 9.19
C LEU A 228 -4.49 27.54 10.61
N TRP A 229 -5.48 26.68 10.75
CA TRP A 229 -5.93 26.18 12.04
C TRP A 229 -4.98 25.05 12.49
N ASN A 230 -4.18 25.32 13.52
CA ASN A 230 -3.25 24.35 14.12
C ASN A 230 -3.75 23.80 15.47
N GLY A 231 -5.01 24.10 15.83
CA GLY A 231 -5.63 23.65 17.06
C GLY A 231 -6.16 22.22 16.97
N ARG A 232 -6.61 21.71 18.11
CA ARG A 232 -7.29 20.41 18.24
C ARG A 232 -8.77 20.63 18.48
N THR A 233 -9.56 19.61 18.16
CA THR A 233 -10.98 19.53 18.51
C THR A 233 -11.38 18.07 18.69
N THR A 234 -12.46 17.84 19.44
CA THR A 234 -12.98 16.50 19.76
C THR A 234 -14.48 16.46 19.49
N SER A 235 -14.96 15.37 18.90
CA SER A 235 -16.38 15.16 18.64
C SER A 235 -17.14 14.83 19.93
N THR A 236 -18.47 14.92 19.85
CA THR A 236 -19.33 14.19 20.80
C THR A 236 -19.12 12.69 20.67
N GLU A 237 -19.48 11.95 21.73
CA GLU A 237 -19.60 10.50 21.64
C GLU A 237 -20.76 10.13 20.72
N LEU A 238 -20.54 9.07 19.93
CA LEU A 238 -21.50 8.41 19.06
C LEU A 238 -21.67 6.98 19.55
N GLU A 239 -22.91 6.53 19.72
CA GLU A 239 -23.21 5.14 20.07
C GLU A 239 -23.44 4.31 18.80
N LEU A 240 -22.96 3.07 18.80
CA LEU A 240 -23.05 2.15 17.67
C LEU A 240 -23.14 0.71 18.16
N SER A 241 -24.16 -0.02 17.72
CA SER A 241 -24.26 -1.47 17.94
C SER A 241 -23.72 -2.22 16.73
N LEU A 242 -22.84 -3.19 16.95
CA LEU A 242 -22.25 -4.02 15.90
C LEU A 242 -22.50 -5.50 16.19
N LEU A 243 -22.87 -6.27 15.15
CA LEU A 243 -22.90 -7.73 15.18
C LEU A 243 -21.65 -8.31 14.53
N SER A 244 -21.06 -9.33 15.14
CA SER A 244 -20.12 -10.23 14.47
C SER A 244 -20.83 -10.96 13.33
N VAL A 245 -20.08 -11.43 12.34
CA VAL A 245 -20.66 -12.22 11.24
C VAL A 245 -21.35 -13.48 11.77
N ALA A 246 -20.78 -14.13 12.78
CA ALA A 246 -21.35 -15.34 13.37
C ALA A 246 -22.71 -15.06 14.04
N ASP A 247 -22.80 -14.01 14.85
CA ASP A 247 -24.05 -13.64 15.53
C ASP A 247 -25.10 -13.16 14.53
N TYR A 248 -24.68 -12.42 13.51
CA TYR A 248 -25.55 -12.01 12.41
C TYR A 248 -26.17 -13.22 11.68
N LEU A 249 -25.36 -14.25 11.38
CA LEU A 249 -25.83 -15.46 10.73
C LEU A 249 -26.72 -16.32 11.66
N ALA A 250 -26.50 -16.28 12.97
CA ALA A 250 -27.35 -16.97 13.94
C ALA A 250 -28.79 -16.42 13.94
N GLU A 251 -28.97 -15.14 13.64
CA GLU A 251 -30.29 -14.49 13.54
C GLU A 251 -31.02 -14.76 12.21
N ARG A 252 -30.41 -15.51 11.28
CA ARG A 252 -30.94 -15.72 9.92
C ARG A 252 -32.41 -16.15 9.89
N ALA A 253 -32.79 -17.15 10.69
CA ALA A 253 -34.14 -17.69 10.67
C ALA A 253 -35.17 -16.64 11.13
N ALA A 254 -34.84 -15.87 12.17
CA ALA A 254 -35.69 -14.79 12.67
C ALA A 254 -35.82 -13.66 11.64
N ARG A 255 -34.71 -13.25 11.02
CA ARG A 255 -34.69 -12.20 9.98
C ARG A 255 -35.51 -12.60 8.75
N ALA A 256 -35.36 -13.84 8.28
CA ALA A 256 -36.14 -14.37 7.16
C ALA A 256 -37.64 -14.45 7.49
N ALA A 257 -38.00 -14.81 8.73
CA ALA A 257 -39.40 -14.81 9.18
C ALA A 257 -40.00 -13.40 9.21
N THR A 258 -39.25 -12.41 9.73
CA THR A 258 -39.68 -11.01 9.79
C THR A 258 -39.85 -10.40 8.39
N ARG A 259 -38.89 -10.62 7.48
CA ARG A 259 -39.00 -10.15 6.09
C ARG A 259 -39.94 -10.99 5.23
N GLN A 260 -40.36 -12.16 5.73
CA GLN A 260 -41.16 -13.15 5.01
C GLN A 260 -40.54 -13.54 3.66
N LEU A 261 -39.21 -13.58 3.62
CA LEU A 261 -38.42 -13.89 2.44
C LEU A 261 -37.21 -14.71 2.90
N ARG A 262 -37.04 -15.90 2.33
CA ARG A 262 -35.92 -16.79 2.62
C ARG A 262 -34.96 -16.81 1.44
N LEU A 263 -33.67 -16.63 1.72
CA LEU A 263 -32.59 -16.78 0.75
C LEU A 263 -31.79 -18.05 1.04
N GLU A 264 -31.57 -18.88 0.03
CA GLU A 264 -30.73 -20.08 0.08
C GLU A 264 -29.64 -19.98 -0.98
N LEU A 265 -28.47 -20.50 -0.67
CA LEU A 265 -27.27 -20.43 -1.50
C LEU A 265 -26.65 -21.83 -1.64
N ALA A 266 -26.32 -22.21 -2.87
CA ALA A 266 -25.49 -23.36 -3.18
C ALA A 266 -24.36 -22.94 -4.11
N GLY A 267 -23.22 -23.62 -4.04
CA GLY A 267 -22.03 -23.21 -4.77
C GLY A 267 -20.90 -24.24 -4.74
N PRO A 268 -19.77 -23.92 -5.39
CA PRO A 268 -18.62 -24.82 -5.45
C PRO A 268 -17.92 -24.91 -4.08
N ALA A 269 -17.49 -26.11 -3.69
CA ALA A 269 -16.69 -26.31 -2.49
C ALA A 269 -15.20 -25.90 -2.68
N LYS A 270 -14.74 -25.79 -3.93
CA LYS A 270 -13.36 -25.44 -4.30
C LYS A 270 -13.37 -24.57 -5.56
N LEU A 271 -12.53 -23.54 -5.56
CA LEU A 271 -12.36 -22.68 -6.72
C LEU A 271 -11.28 -23.21 -7.66
N VAL A 272 -11.58 -23.17 -8.96
CA VAL A 272 -10.62 -23.47 -10.02
C VAL A 272 -10.27 -22.15 -10.74
N PRO A 273 -8.97 -21.78 -10.82
CA PRO A 273 -8.57 -20.56 -11.49
C PRO A 273 -9.07 -20.49 -12.93
N PHE A 274 -9.51 -19.29 -13.34
CA PHE A 274 -10.01 -19.00 -14.69
C PHE A 274 -11.19 -19.84 -15.16
N GLN A 275 -11.87 -20.54 -14.24
CA GLN A 275 -13.10 -21.28 -14.49
C GLN A 275 -14.18 -20.79 -13.52
N PRO A 276 -14.93 -19.73 -13.89
CA PRO A 276 -16.06 -19.28 -13.08
C PRO A 276 -17.07 -20.40 -12.87
N ALA A 277 -17.59 -20.50 -11.65
CA ALA A 277 -18.63 -21.45 -11.27
C ALA A 277 -19.88 -20.70 -10.83
N PRO A 278 -21.09 -21.26 -11.03
CA PRO A 278 -22.31 -20.61 -10.60
C PRO A 278 -22.49 -20.71 -9.08
N LEU A 279 -22.82 -19.58 -8.45
CA LEU A 279 -23.53 -19.56 -7.18
C LEU A 279 -25.02 -19.58 -7.48
N LYS A 280 -25.71 -20.63 -7.03
CA LYS A 280 -27.13 -20.82 -7.22
C LYS A 280 -27.88 -20.25 -6.02
N LEU A 281 -28.68 -19.22 -6.26
CA LEU A 281 -29.52 -18.58 -5.27
C LEU A 281 -30.97 -19.02 -5.45
N ARG A 282 -31.63 -19.32 -4.34
CA ARG A 282 -33.08 -19.55 -4.30
C ARG A 282 -33.72 -18.57 -3.34
N LEU A 283 -34.58 -17.70 -3.87
CA LEU A 283 -35.40 -16.77 -3.10
C LEU A 283 -36.81 -17.31 -2.96
N THR A 284 -37.25 -17.58 -1.74
CA THR A 284 -38.59 -18.11 -1.46
C THR A 284 -39.41 -17.04 -0.73
N ASN A 285 -40.52 -16.62 -1.32
CA ASN A 285 -41.47 -15.70 -0.70
C ASN A 285 -42.41 -16.49 0.21
N THR A 286 -42.29 -16.27 1.52
CA THR A 286 -43.15 -16.92 2.53
C THR A 286 -44.31 -16.04 2.98
N SER A 287 -44.46 -14.84 2.38
CA SER A 287 -45.57 -13.94 2.65
C SER A 287 -46.84 -14.31 1.87
N ARG A 288 -47.96 -13.70 2.27
CA ARG A 288 -49.25 -13.79 1.56
C ARG A 288 -49.37 -12.81 0.38
N ALA A 289 -48.36 -11.96 0.15
CA ALA A 289 -48.36 -10.94 -0.88
C ALA A 289 -47.23 -11.17 -1.90
N GLU A 290 -47.32 -10.56 -3.08
CA GLU A 290 -46.19 -10.51 -4.02
C GLU A 290 -45.04 -9.70 -3.40
N GLN A 291 -43.82 -10.21 -3.51
CA GLN A 291 -42.60 -9.49 -3.12
C GLN A 291 -41.91 -8.96 -4.39
N ARG A 292 -41.38 -7.74 -4.29
CA ARG A 292 -40.61 -7.09 -5.37
C ARG A 292 -39.21 -6.75 -4.90
N LEU A 293 -38.22 -7.07 -5.72
CA LEU A 293 -36.81 -6.81 -5.42
C LEU A 293 -36.11 -6.17 -6.62
N ASP A 294 -35.32 -5.14 -6.36
CA ASP A 294 -34.46 -4.52 -7.37
C ASP A 294 -33.18 -5.34 -7.48
N TRP A 295 -33.10 -6.20 -8.47
CA TRP A 295 -31.98 -7.11 -8.69
C TRP A 295 -30.91 -6.48 -9.59
N PRO A 296 -29.61 -6.77 -9.38
CA PRO A 296 -29.01 -7.37 -8.19
C PRO A 296 -28.73 -6.31 -7.10
N ALA A 297 -29.21 -5.06 -7.24
CA ALA A 297 -28.92 -3.97 -6.31
C ALA A 297 -29.31 -4.26 -4.85
N CYS A 298 -30.29 -5.13 -4.64
CA CYS A 298 -30.72 -5.62 -3.34
C CYS A 298 -29.79 -6.69 -2.73
N LEU A 299 -28.72 -7.10 -3.40
CA LEU A 299 -27.78 -8.13 -2.93
C LEU A 299 -26.43 -7.57 -2.50
N ASP A 300 -25.79 -8.28 -1.59
CA ASP A 300 -24.38 -8.15 -1.26
C ASP A 300 -23.73 -9.54 -1.13
N LEU A 301 -22.52 -9.71 -1.66
CA LEU A 301 -21.76 -10.96 -1.55
C LEU A 301 -20.76 -10.84 -0.40
N TRP A 302 -20.79 -11.82 0.49
CA TRP A 302 -19.94 -11.86 1.67
C TRP A 302 -18.97 -13.01 1.58
N LEU A 303 -17.68 -12.67 1.63
CA LEU A 303 -16.57 -13.61 1.77
C LEU A 303 -16.04 -13.45 3.19
N VAL A 304 -15.85 -14.54 3.91
CA VAL A 304 -15.48 -14.53 5.32
C VAL A 304 -14.33 -15.49 5.53
N ALA A 305 -13.23 -15.00 6.09
CA ALA A 305 -12.10 -15.85 6.47
C ALA A 305 -12.45 -16.71 7.69
N THR A 306 -11.66 -17.76 7.97
CA THR A 306 -11.89 -18.68 9.10
C THR A 306 -11.90 -18.00 10.48
N ASN A 307 -11.28 -16.83 10.60
CA ASN A 307 -11.30 -16.02 11.81
C ASN A 307 -12.56 -15.14 11.96
N GLY A 308 -13.56 -15.30 11.08
CA GLY A 308 -14.81 -14.55 11.09
C GLY A 308 -14.72 -13.15 10.48
N THR A 309 -13.57 -12.76 9.92
CA THR A 309 -13.39 -11.43 9.31
C THR A 309 -13.90 -11.42 7.86
N ARG A 310 -14.66 -10.38 7.49
CA ARG A 310 -15.05 -10.15 6.10
C ARG A 310 -13.84 -9.84 5.24
N VAL A 311 -13.71 -10.54 4.14
CA VAL A 311 -12.78 -10.26 3.04
C VAL A 311 -13.45 -9.29 2.09
N VAL A 312 -12.74 -8.23 1.71
CA VAL A 312 -13.19 -7.28 0.69
C VAL A 312 -12.54 -7.67 -0.64
N PRO A 313 -13.32 -8.16 -1.63
CA PRO A 313 -12.79 -8.53 -2.93
C PRO A 313 -12.04 -7.37 -3.58
N PHE A 314 -10.94 -7.68 -4.28
CA PHE A 314 -10.21 -6.69 -5.08
C PHE A 314 -11.03 -6.22 -6.29
N THR A 315 -11.86 -7.10 -6.86
CA THR A 315 -12.76 -6.82 -7.98
C THR A 315 -14.21 -6.87 -7.51
N GLU A 316 -15.05 -5.96 -8.02
CA GLU A 316 -16.48 -6.01 -7.75
C GLU A 316 -17.08 -7.33 -8.29
N PRO A 317 -17.93 -8.02 -7.51
CA PRO A 317 -18.58 -9.23 -7.98
C PRO A 317 -19.61 -8.93 -9.07
N ASP A 318 -19.59 -9.71 -10.15
CA ASP A 318 -20.64 -9.69 -11.15
C ASP A 318 -21.87 -10.47 -10.65
N LEU A 319 -22.89 -9.72 -10.21
CA LEU A 319 -24.15 -10.27 -9.71
C LEU A 319 -25.24 -10.34 -10.78
N GLY A 320 -24.89 -10.11 -12.05
CA GLY A 320 -25.81 -10.18 -13.19
C GLY A 320 -26.51 -8.86 -13.54
N PRO A 321 -27.39 -8.87 -14.56
CA PRO A 321 -28.02 -7.67 -15.10
C PRO A 321 -29.11 -7.12 -14.17
N ALA A 322 -29.34 -5.81 -14.26
CA ALA A 322 -30.38 -5.14 -13.47
C ALA A 322 -31.79 -5.53 -13.95
N GLU A 323 -32.64 -5.97 -13.03
CA GLU A 323 -34.05 -6.30 -13.29
C GLU A 323 -34.93 -6.09 -12.05
N SER A 324 -36.25 -5.99 -12.23
CA SER A 324 -37.21 -5.98 -11.11
C SER A 324 -37.81 -7.37 -10.95
N LEU A 325 -37.36 -8.09 -9.93
CA LEU A 325 -37.86 -9.44 -9.63
C LEU A 325 -39.21 -9.35 -8.96
N ARG A 326 -40.18 -10.11 -9.47
CA ARG A 326 -41.47 -10.35 -8.83
C ARG A 326 -41.53 -11.79 -8.35
N ILE A 327 -41.77 -11.98 -7.07
CA ILE A 327 -41.89 -13.30 -6.45
C ILE A 327 -43.31 -13.41 -5.91
N PRO A 328 -44.22 -14.13 -6.61
CA PRO A 328 -45.57 -14.38 -6.13
C PRO A 328 -45.61 -14.98 -4.73
N SER A 329 -46.73 -14.76 -4.01
CA SER A 329 -46.94 -15.34 -2.68
C SER A 329 -46.73 -16.86 -2.69
N GLY A 330 -45.99 -17.38 -1.71
CA GLY A 330 -45.71 -18.80 -1.56
C GLY A 330 -44.80 -19.42 -2.63
N SER A 331 -44.31 -18.64 -3.58
CA SER A 331 -43.47 -19.12 -4.69
C SER A 331 -41.97 -18.89 -4.44
N PHE A 332 -41.14 -19.37 -5.36
CA PHE A 332 -39.71 -19.13 -5.34
C PHE A 332 -39.18 -18.73 -6.72
N VAL A 333 -38.04 -18.05 -6.71
CA VAL A 333 -37.28 -17.71 -7.91
C VAL A 333 -35.84 -18.17 -7.72
N GLU A 334 -35.26 -18.77 -8.75
CA GLU A 334 -33.85 -19.15 -8.79
C GLU A 334 -33.04 -18.18 -9.66
N ARG A 335 -31.82 -17.88 -9.23
CA ARG A 335 -30.86 -17.05 -9.95
C ARG A 335 -29.47 -17.67 -9.84
N GLU A 336 -28.67 -17.45 -10.87
CA GLU A 336 -27.26 -17.82 -10.85
C GLU A 336 -26.42 -16.53 -10.95
N VAL A 337 -25.38 -16.44 -10.12
CA VAL A 337 -24.37 -15.39 -10.24
C VAL A 337 -23.00 -16.02 -10.45
N LEU A 338 -22.14 -15.37 -11.23
CA LEU A 338 -20.82 -15.88 -11.54
C LEU A 338 -19.89 -15.71 -10.34
N PHE A 339 -19.18 -16.78 -10.00
CA PHE A 339 -18.27 -16.80 -8.87
C PHE A 339 -16.91 -17.37 -9.30
N SER A 340 -15.87 -16.57 -9.17
CA SER A 340 -14.55 -16.85 -9.71
C SER A 340 -13.47 -16.59 -8.67
N HIS A 341 -12.32 -17.21 -8.89
CA HIS A 341 -11.10 -16.99 -8.11
C HIS A 341 -10.67 -15.52 -8.01
N GLU A 342 -11.07 -14.66 -8.96
CA GLU A 342 -10.72 -13.23 -9.00
C GLU A 342 -11.11 -12.50 -7.72
N LEU A 343 -12.20 -12.94 -7.07
CA LEU A 343 -12.68 -12.39 -5.81
C LEU A 343 -11.75 -12.66 -4.61
N PHE A 344 -10.83 -13.62 -4.75
CA PHE A 344 -9.87 -14.04 -3.73
C PHE A 344 -8.43 -13.68 -4.10
N VAL A 345 -8.20 -13.05 -5.25
CA VAL A 345 -6.85 -12.67 -5.67
C VAL A 345 -6.25 -11.68 -4.67
N GLY A 346 -5.12 -12.06 -4.07
CA GLY A 346 -4.41 -11.31 -3.03
C GLY A 346 -4.70 -11.81 -1.62
N GLU A 347 -5.76 -12.61 -1.45
CA GLU A 347 -6.09 -13.26 -0.18
C GLU A 347 -5.30 -14.57 -0.03
N PRO A 348 -4.83 -14.92 1.18
CA PRO A 348 -4.08 -16.16 1.42
C PRO A 348 -4.82 -17.42 0.98
N PHE A 349 -4.11 -18.51 0.67
CA PHE A 349 -4.78 -19.79 0.49
C PHE A 349 -5.39 -20.29 1.79
N GLY A 350 -6.58 -20.88 1.70
CA GLY A 350 -7.29 -21.41 2.85
C GLY A 350 -8.76 -21.69 2.60
N ALA A 351 -9.43 -22.03 3.70
CA ALA A 351 -10.87 -22.16 3.74
C ALA A 351 -11.51 -20.78 3.95
N TYR A 352 -12.58 -20.54 3.22
CA TYR A 352 -13.42 -19.37 3.32
C TYR A 352 -14.86 -19.80 3.48
N GLN A 353 -15.67 -18.90 4.00
CA GLN A 353 -17.09 -19.06 4.08
C GLN A 353 -17.75 -17.99 3.23
N VAL A 354 -18.77 -18.37 2.47
CA VAL A 354 -19.47 -17.48 1.55
C VAL A 354 -20.95 -17.49 1.86
N PHE A 355 -21.54 -16.30 1.90
CA PHE A 355 -22.99 -16.15 1.92
C PHE A 355 -23.39 -14.93 1.09
N VAL A 356 -24.66 -14.89 0.68
CA VAL A 356 -25.24 -13.72 0.03
C VAL A 356 -26.22 -13.08 1.00
N ASP A 357 -26.27 -11.76 1.01
CA ASP A 357 -27.11 -10.98 1.88
C ASP A 357 -28.11 -10.16 1.08
N LEU A 358 -29.39 -10.21 1.46
CA LEU A 358 -30.38 -9.25 1.00
C LEU A 358 -30.25 -7.98 1.82
N ARG A 359 -29.91 -6.88 1.15
CA ARG A 359 -29.72 -5.57 1.78
C ARG A 359 -30.97 -5.08 2.49
N GLU A 360 -30.73 -4.25 3.49
CA GLU A 360 -31.78 -3.51 4.20
C GLU A 360 -32.47 -2.54 3.24
N THR A 361 -33.77 -2.33 3.48
CA THR A 361 -34.51 -1.23 2.86
C THR A 361 -35.22 -0.44 3.95
N SER A 362 -35.80 0.72 3.60
CA SER A 362 -36.49 1.59 4.56
C SER A 362 -37.60 0.90 5.37
N GLY A 363 -38.10 -0.26 4.93
CA GLY A 363 -39.13 -1.03 5.64
C GLY A 363 -38.78 -2.51 5.85
N SER A 364 -37.55 -2.95 5.65
CA SER A 364 -37.20 -4.38 5.78
C SER A 364 -35.77 -4.61 6.22
N LEU A 365 -35.61 -5.51 7.20
CA LEU A 365 -34.31 -5.96 7.72
C LEU A 365 -33.48 -6.67 6.64
N ARG A 366 -32.15 -6.67 6.85
CA ARG A 366 -31.23 -7.53 6.10
C ARG A 366 -31.56 -9.01 6.32
N VAL A 367 -31.38 -9.85 5.29
CA VAL A 367 -31.59 -11.30 5.37
C VAL A 367 -30.45 -12.06 4.71
N PRO A 368 -29.63 -12.80 5.49
CA PRO A 368 -28.54 -13.60 4.93
C PRO A 368 -29.02 -14.96 4.42
N SER A 369 -28.29 -15.50 3.43
CA SER A 369 -28.40 -16.89 3.00
C SER A 369 -27.80 -17.86 4.02
N ASN A 370 -27.87 -19.16 3.72
CA ASN A 370 -26.98 -20.11 4.41
C ASN A 370 -25.54 -19.80 4.00
N LEU A 371 -24.64 -20.22 4.88
CA LEU A 371 -23.22 -20.21 4.66
C LEU A 371 -22.82 -21.44 3.84
N ILE A 372 -21.92 -21.26 2.87
CA ILE A 372 -21.26 -22.36 2.17
C ILE A 372 -19.74 -22.30 2.38
N PRO A 373 -19.06 -23.44 2.62
CA PRO A 373 -17.61 -23.48 2.67
C PRO A 373 -17.02 -23.48 1.26
N VAL A 374 -15.97 -22.69 1.05
CA VAL A 374 -15.23 -22.60 -0.22
C VAL A 374 -13.74 -22.67 0.08
N THR A 375 -13.03 -23.53 -0.63
CA THR A 375 -11.57 -23.63 -0.53
C THR A 375 -10.90 -22.86 -1.67
N TRP A 376 -10.04 -21.91 -1.31
CA TRP A 376 -9.13 -21.24 -2.24
C TRP A 376 -7.72 -21.77 -2.04
N GLN A 377 -7.26 -22.64 -2.93
CA GLN A 377 -5.92 -23.20 -2.89
C GLN A 377 -5.51 -23.74 -4.26
N LEU A 378 -4.24 -23.59 -4.60
CA LEU A 378 -3.64 -24.22 -5.78
C LEU A 378 -2.86 -25.46 -5.36
N ASP A 379 -3.37 -26.63 -5.72
CA ASP A 379 -2.66 -27.90 -5.54
C ASP A 379 -1.66 -28.15 -6.68
N ARG A 380 -0.99 -29.31 -6.62
CA ARG A 380 -0.02 -29.72 -7.65
C ARG A 380 -0.64 -29.73 -9.05
N GLU A 381 -1.86 -30.21 -9.22
CA GLU A 381 -2.48 -30.38 -10.54
C GLU A 381 -2.83 -29.03 -11.14
N LEU A 382 -3.43 -28.14 -10.36
CA LEU A 382 -3.73 -26.77 -10.78
C LEU A 382 -2.45 -25.99 -11.08
N VAL A 383 -1.41 -26.10 -10.24
CA VAL A 383 -0.12 -25.46 -10.51
C VAL A 383 0.50 -25.99 -11.80
N THR A 384 0.43 -27.29 -12.05
CA THR A 384 0.93 -27.90 -13.30
C THR A 384 0.21 -27.32 -14.52
N GLN A 385 -1.12 -27.20 -14.46
CA GLN A 385 -1.93 -26.60 -15.53
C GLN A 385 -1.59 -25.11 -15.75
N LEU A 386 -1.46 -24.35 -14.67
CA LEU A 386 -1.10 -22.93 -14.73
C LEU A 386 0.29 -22.71 -15.34
N VAL A 387 1.27 -23.53 -14.96
CA VAL A 387 2.62 -23.47 -15.54
C VAL A 387 2.57 -23.76 -17.04
N ARG A 388 1.86 -24.82 -17.47
CA ARG A 388 1.69 -25.13 -18.90
C ARG A 388 1.06 -23.94 -19.64
N ALA A 389 -0.04 -23.39 -19.13
CA ALA A 389 -0.72 -22.26 -19.72
C ALA A 389 0.11 -20.95 -19.73
N ALA A 390 1.05 -20.82 -18.79
CA ALA A 390 1.94 -19.68 -18.68
C ALA A 390 3.15 -19.78 -19.61
N ALA A 391 3.68 -20.98 -19.84
CA ALA A 391 4.95 -21.21 -20.53
C ALA A 391 4.92 -20.82 -22.01
N ASP A 392 3.77 -20.98 -22.66
CA ASP A 392 3.60 -20.71 -24.09
C ASP A 392 3.26 -19.23 -24.38
N LYS A 393 3.21 -18.39 -23.33
CA LYS A 393 2.87 -16.97 -23.43
C LYS A 393 4.08 -16.09 -23.13
N PRO A 394 4.12 -14.84 -23.65
CA PRO A 394 5.19 -13.90 -23.34
C PRO A 394 5.41 -13.74 -21.81
N LEU A 395 6.68 -13.69 -21.40
CA LEU A 395 7.08 -13.55 -20.00
C LEU A 395 6.98 -12.11 -19.46
N THR A 396 6.65 -11.15 -20.34
CA THR A 396 6.57 -9.71 -20.06
C THR A 396 5.17 -9.16 -20.36
N GLY A 397 4.58 -8.45 -19.39
CA GLY A 397 3.33 -7.68 -19.52
C GLY A 397 2.10 -8.33 -18.90
N ALA A 398 1.06 -7.53 -18.68
CA ALA A 398 -0.26 -7.91 -18.11
C ALA A 398 -1.09 -8.88 -18.99
N ARG A 399 -0.45 -9.63 -19.91
CA ARG A 399 -1.11 -10.52 -20.88
C ARG A 399 -0.92 -12.01 -20.56
N ASN A 400 -0.24 -12.33 -19.45
CA ASN A 400 -0.04 -13.71 -18.98
C ASN A 400 -0.65 -13.88 -17.57
N GLU A 401 -1.98 -13.90 -17.50
CA GLU A 401 -2.73 -14.03 -16.24
C GLU A 401 -2.35 -15.29 -15.43
N PRO A 402 -2.14 -16.50 -16.03
CA PRO A 402 -1.67 -17.66 -15.27
C PRO A 402 -0.33 -17.41 -14.57
N LEU A 403 0.63 -16.78 -15.25
CA LEU A 403 1.92 -16.45 -14.66
C LEU A 403 1.79 -15.40 -13.55
N LYS A 404 0.92 -14.42 -13.73
CA LYS A 404 0.64 -13.39 -12.72
C LYS A 404 0.07 -14.02 -11.44
N LEU A 405 -0.87 -14.94 -11.57
CA LEU A 405 -1.43 -15.67 -10.42
C LEU A 405 -0.34 -16.49 -9.70
N LEU A 406 0.50 -17.23 -10.44
CA LEU A 406 1.63 -17.97 -9.86
C LEU A 406 2.62 -17.06 -9.12
N ARG A 407 2.91 -15.87 -9.65
CA ARG A 407 3.82 -14.90 -9.02
C ARG A 407 3.24 -14.28 -7.75
N LEU A 408 1.94 -14.02 -7.71
CA LEU A 408 1.28 -13.44 -6.55
C LEU A 408 1.38 -14.37 -5.33
N TYR A 409 1.22 -15.67 -5.55
CA TYR A 409 1.19 -16.70 -4.50
C TYR A 409 2.50 -17.47 -4.31
N LEU A 410 3.60 -16.98 -4.90
CA LEU A 410 4.85 -17.72 -5.03
C LEU A 410 5.37 -18.34 -3.71
N GLY A 411 5.24 -17.62 -2.59
CA GLY A 411 5.65 -18.11 -1.27
C GLY A 411 4.83 -19.32 -0.79
N GLU A 412 3.52 -19.29 -1.00
CA GLU A 412 2.60 -20.36 -0.62
C GLU A 412 2.70 -21.56 -1.57
N LEU A 413 3.14 -21.33 -2.81
CA LEU A 413 3.29 -22.35 -3.84
C LEU A 413 4.58 -23.16 -3.73
N ALA A 414 5.46 -22.89 -2.76
CA ALA A 414 6.75 -23.59 -2.65
C ALA A 414 6.62 -25.13 -2.55
N GLY A 415 5.58 -25.63 -1.85
CA GLY A 415 5.27 -27.06 -1.75
C GLY A 415 4.70 -27.62 -3.07
N PRO A 416 3.57 -27.10 -3.57
CA PRO A 416 2.99 -27.51 -4.85
C PRO A 416 3.97 -27.47 -6.03
N LEU A 417 4.78 -26.41 -6.15
CA LEU A 417 5.80 -26.28 -7.19
C LEU A 417 6.87 -27.37 -7.11
N ARG A 418 7.32 -27.77 -5.90
CA ARG A 418 8.27 -28.87 -5.73
C ARG A 418 7.70 -30.22 -6.16
N ALA A 419 6.39 -30.40 -6.03
CA ALA A 419 5.71 -31.65 -6.39
C ALA A 419 5.43 -31.83 -7.89
N VAL A 420 5.58 -30.78 -8.71
CA VAL A 420 5.42 -30.87 -10.17
C VAL A 420 6.57 -31.69 -10.77
N ASP A 421 6.28 -32.69 -11.60
CA ASP A 421 7.33 -33.45 -12.29
C ASP A 421 7.75 -32.74 -13.59
N PRO A 422 8.99 -32.22 -13.70
CA PRO A 422 9.46 -31.54 -14.91
C PRO A 422 9.49 -32.45 -16.15
N ALA A 423 9.60 -33.78 -15.99
CA ALA A 423 9.62 -34.72 -17.10
C ALA A 423 8.28 -34.77 -17.87
N THR A 424 7.19 -34.33 -17.23
CA THR A 424 5.84 -34.29 -17.81
C THR A 424 5.52 -32.95 -18.50
N LEU A 425 6.50 -32.06 -18.63
CA LEU A 425 6.34 -30.69 -19.12
C LEU A 425 7.12 -30.47 -20.42
N SER A 426 6.68 -29.48 -21.21
CA SER A 426 7.48 -28.96 -22.32
C SER A 426 8.78 -28.33 -21.77
N PRO A 427 9.85 -28.18 -22.59
CA PRO A 427 11.09 -27.56 -22.13
C PRO A 427 10.90 -26.15 -21.55
N ALA A 428 10.01 -25.35 -22.15
CA ALA A 428 9.66 -24.02 -21.65
C ALA A 428 8.96 -24.07 -20.29
N ALA A 429 7.99 -24.99 -20.12
CA ALA A 429 7.28 -25.18 -18.87
C ALA A 429 8.20 -25.73 -17.76
N ALA A 430 9.07 -26.69 -18.08
CA ALA A 430 10.06 -27.23 -17.15
C ALA A 430 11.03 -26.13 -16.67
N LYS A 431 11.52 -25.29 -17.59
CA LYS A 431 12.34 -24.12 -17.25
C LYS A 431 11.58 -23.15 -16.34
N LEU A 432 10.34 -22.80 -16.68
CA LEU A 432 9.52 -21.92 -15.87
C LEU A 432 9.27 -22.49 -14.46
N THR A 433 9.03 -23.81 -14.33
CA THR A 433 8.92 -24.47 -13.03
C THR A 433 10.20 -24.32 -12.21
N ALA A 434 11.37 -24.52 -12.84
CA ALA A 434 12.66 -24.34 -12.16
C ALA A 434 12.85 -22.88 -11.69
N ASP A 435 12.59 -21.91 -12.56
CA ASP A 435 12.67 -20.48 -12.24
C ASP A 435 11.75 -20.11 -11.07
N LEU A 436 10.48 -20.59 -11.09
CA LEU A 436 9.50 -20.33 -10.03
C LEU A 436 9.88 -21.02 -8.71
N ARG A 437 10.50 -22.21 -8.73
CA ARG A 437 11.00 -22.88 -7.51
C ARG A 437 12.12 -22.08 -6.85
N THR A 438 13.09 -21.63 -7.65
CA THR A 438 14.18 -20.77 -7.15
C THR A 438 13.60 -19.48 -6.58
N ALA A 439 12.68 -18.83 -7.30
CA ALA A 439 12.02 -17.62 -6.83
C ALA A 439 11.23 -17.86 -5.53
N ALA A 440 10.48 -18.96 -5.41
CA ALA A 440 9.75 -19.30 -4.19
C ALA A 440 10.70 -19.50 -2.98
N ALA A 441 11.86 -20.12 -3.19
CA ALA A 441 12.88 -20.28 -2.15
C ALA A 441 13.53 -18.96 -1.74
N LEU A 442 13.63 -18.00 -2.66
CA LEU A 442 14.18 -16.66 -2.40
C LEU A 442 13.18 -15.69 -1.76
N LYS A 443 11.87 -15.94 -1.89
CA LYS A 443 10.79 -15.06 -1.39
C LYS A 443 10.95 -14.63 0.09
N PRO A 444 11.42 -15.48 1.02
CA PRO A 444 11.67 -15.07 2.41
C PRO A 444 12.72 -13.96 2.59
N LEU A 445 13.65 -13.78 1.63
CA LEU A 445 14.66 -12.73 1.69
C LEU A 445 14.04 -11.32 1.61
N SER A 446 13.08 -11.15 0.71
CA SER A 446 12.27 -9.93 0.59
C SER A 446 10.87 -10.27 0.10
N PRO A 447 9.87 -10.36 1.01
CA PRO A 447 8.52 -10.74 0.65
C PRO A 447 7.83 -9.74 -0.30
N LYS A 448 8.22 -8.46 -0.23
CA LYS A 448 7.60 -7.38 -1.02
C LYS A 448 8.41 -7.08 -2.29
N PRO A 449 7.74 -6.75 -3.40
CA PRO A 449 8.41 -6.18 -4.58
C PRO A 449 9.17 -4.89 -4.22
N GLY A 450 10.24 -4.60 -4.96
CA GLY A 450 11.07 -3.40 -4.79
C GLY A 450 12.57 -3.71 -4.76
N ARG A 451 13.34 -2.73 -4.30
CA ARG A 451 14.80 -2.82 -4.23
C ARG A 451 15.26 -3.87 -3.22
N VAL A 452 16.22 -4.71 -3.62
CA VAL A 452 16.90 -5.70 -2.78
C VAL A 452 18.41 -5.58 -2.96
N ASP A 453 19.11 -5.19 -1.90
CA ASP A 453 20.57 -5.13 -1.87
C ASP A 453 21.14 -6.46 -1.34
N LEU A 454 21.78 -7.25 -2.21
CA LEU A 454 22.39 -8.52 -1.82
C LEU A 454 23.81 -8.31 -1.30
N SER A 455 24.11 -8.83 -0.11
CA SER A 455 25.39 -8.60 0.55
C SER A 455 26.42 -9.67 0.19
N LEU A 456 27.48 -9.29 -0.51
CA LEU A 456 28.62 -10.12 -0.90
C LEU A 456 29.82 -9.83 0.01
N ARG A 457 30.12 -10.71 0.96
CA ARG A 457 31.32 -10.61 1.79
C ARG A 457 32.55 -11.03 0.98
N VAL A 458 33.65 -10.29 1.10
CA VAL A 458 34.94 -10.62 0.45
C VAL A 458 36.00 -10.76 1.53
N TRP A 459 36.69 -11.89 1.55
CA TRP A 459 37.65 -12.26 2.58
C TRP A 459 39.11 -11.97 2.16
N PRO A 460 40.05 -11.88 3.12
CA PRO A 460 41.46 -11.65 2.82
C PRO A 460 42.13 -12.72 1.95
N ASP A 461 41.62 -13.95 1.95
CA ASP A 461 42.10 -15.06 1.12
C ASP A 461 41.55 -15.04 -0.32
N GLY A 462 40.67 -14.09 -0.65
CA GLY A 462 40.08 -13.94 -1.97
C GLY A 462 38.76 -14.69 -2.17
N LYS A 463 38.30 -15.45 -1.17
CA LYS A 463 36.95 -16.02 -1.20
C LYS A 463 35.92 -14.92 -1.05
N PHE A 464 34.78 -15.10 -1.72
CA PHE A 464 33.61 -14.26 -1.52
C PHE A 464 32.35 -15.11 -1.48
N GLU A 465 31.36 -14.67 -0.72
CA GLU A 465 30.10 -15.40 -0.53
C GLU A 465 28.96 -14.45 -0.14
N PHE A 466 27.73 -14.90 -0.27
CA PHE A 466 26.58 -14.15 0.21
C PHE A 466 26.45 -14.27 1.73
N ASN A 467 26.21 -13.14 2.39
CA ASN A 467 26.01 -13.08 3.84
C ASN A 467 24.52 -13.31 4.23
N ASP A 468 23.61 -13.29 3.25
CA ASP A 468 22.17 -13.39 3.47
C ASP A 468 21.75 -14.85 3.72
N ALA A 469 21.39 -15.20 4.95
CA ALA A 469 21.05 -16.58 5.34
C ALA A 469 19.92 -17.19 4.51
N ALA A 470 18.89 -16.40 4.14
CA ALA A 470 17.79 -16.87 3.29
C ALA A 470 18.26 -17.20 1.86
N LEU A 471 19.23 -16.43 1.33
CA LEU A 471 19.83 -16.67 0.03
C LEU A 471 20.68 -17.94 0.06
N VAL A 472 21.52 -18.10 1.09
CA VAL A 472 22.32 -19.31 1.30
C VAL A 472 21.42 -20.54 1.43
N ALA A 473 20.33 -20.45 2.20
CA ALA A 473 19.36 -21.52 2.35
C ALA A 473 18.67 -21.90 1.02
N ALA A 474 18.36 -20.91 0.17
CA ALA A 474 17.74 -21.15 -1.14
C ALA A 474 18.62 -21.99 -2.08
N PHE A 475 19.95 -21.93 -1.92
CA PHE A 475 20.91 -22.69 -2.71
C PHE A 475 21.55 -23.87 -1.98
N ALA A 476 21.19 -24.15 -0.73
CA ALA A 476 21.82 -25.21 0.08
C ALA A 476 21.73 -26.62 -0.56
N GLY A 477 20.62 -26.94 -1.24
CA GLY A 477 20.45 -28.21 -1.96
C GLY A 477 21.11 -28.27 -3.35
N ARG A 478 21.69 -27.16 -3.82
CA ARG A 478 22.33 -27.03 -5.13
C ARG A 478 23.50 -26.04 -5.01
N PRO A 479 24.65 -26.46 -4.44
CA PRO A 479 25.78 -25.57 -4.22
C PRO A 479 26.32 -25.07 -5.57
N LEU A 480 26.26 -23.77 -5.76
CA LEU A 480 26.78 -23.06 -6.93
C LEU A 480 27.84 -22.05 -6.48
N PRO A 481 28.83 -21.71 -7.31
CA PRO A 481 29.70 -20.57 -7.04
C PRO A 481 28.88 -19.28 -6.84
N PRO A 482 29.31 -18.33 -5.99
CA PRO A 482 28.51 -17.13 -5.68
C PRO A 482 28.10 -16.31 -6.91
N ALA A 483 28.97 -16.19 -7.92
CA ALA A 483 28.63 -15.51 -9.18
C ALA A 483 27.49 -16.23 -9.94
N ALA A 484 27.45 -17.56 -9.92
CA ALA A 484 26.37 -18.34 -10.53
C ALA A 484 25.07 -18.27 -9.71
N GLN A 485 25.16 -18.30 -8.37
CA GLN A 485 24.01 -18.02 -7.50
C GLN A 485 23.43 -16.63 -7.80
N PHE A 486 24.29 -15.62 -7.97
CA PHE A 486 23.85 -14.28 -8.32
C PHE A 486 23.15 -14.23 -9.68
N GLY A 487 23.72 -14.92 -10.68
CA GLY A 487 23.11 -15.06 -12.00
C GLY A 487 21.70 -15.66 -11.95
N GLU A 488 21.49 -16.69 -11.12
CA GLU A 488 20.16 -17.29 -10.89
C GLU A 488 19.19 -16.29 -10.24
N VAL A 489 19.62 -15.53 -9.22
CA VAL A 489 18.78 -14.47 -8.62
C VAL A 489 18.39 -13.43 -9.66
N ILE A 490 19.35 -12.97 -10.46
CA ILE A 490 19.12 -12.00 -11.53
C ILE A 490 18.14 -12.58 -12.57
N ALA A 491 18.26 -13.85 -12.94
CA ALA A 491 17.36 -14.50 -13.89
C ALA A 491 15.90 -14.52 -13.38
N VAL A 492 15.68 -14.75 -12.08
CA VAL A 492 14.33 -14.87 -11.51
C VAL A 492 13.76 -13.58 -10.93
N ARG A 493 14.53 -12.47 -10.87
CA ARG A 493 14.13 -11.19 -10.26
C ARG A 493 12.77 -10.66 -10.70
N ARG A 494 12.41 -10.87 -11.98
CA ARG A 494 11.12 -10.45 -12.55
C ARG A 494 9.92 -11.22 -11.98
N HIS A 495 10.13 -12.45 -11.52
CA HIS A 495 9.09 -13.23 -10.82
C HIS A 495 8.88 -12.73 -9.39
N LEU A 496 9.91 -12.14 -8.79
CA LEU A 496 9.90 -11.59 -7.45
C LEU A 496 9.44 -10.12 -7.41
N GLY A 497 9.48 -9.44 -8.55
CA GLY A 497 9.28 -8.00 -8.62
C GLY A 497 10.42 -7.23 -7.96
N TRP A 498 11.65 -7.76 -8.05
CA TRP A 498 12.82 -7.18 -7.40
C TRP A 498 13.67 -6.36 -8.37
N ASP A 499 14.14 -5.21 -7.88
CA ASP A 499 15.25 -4.46 -8.44
C ASP A 499 16.50 -4.80 -7.62
N VAL A 500 17.42 -5.54 -8.22
CA VAL A 500 18.52 -6.18 -7.49
C VAL A 500 19.78 -5.34 -7.58
N ALA A 501 20.40 -5.06 -6.44
CA ALA A 501 21.69 -4.40 -6.36
C ALA A 501 22.71 -5.28 -5.61
N ALA A 502 24.00 -5.04 -5.86
CA ALA A 502 25.10 -5.74 -5.22
C ALA A 502 25.78 -4.86 -4.18
N SER A 503 25.76 -5.29 -2.91
CA SER A 503 26.51 -4.64 -1.84
C SER A 503 27.76 -5.45 -1.50
N LEU A 504 28.94 -4.96 -1.86
CA LEU A 504 30.19 -5.60 -1.46
C LEU A 504 30.51 -5.29 0.00
N LYS A 505 31.02 -6.26 0.73
CA LYS A 505 31.46 -6.11 2.13
C LYS A 505 32.86 -6.71 2.27
N PRO A 506 33.92 -5.99 1.85
CA PRO A 506 35.29 -6.44 2.07
C PRO A 506 35.63 -6.41 3.55
N GLU A 507 36.23 -7.48 4.07
CA GLU A 507 36.81 -7.47 5.41
C GLU A 507 38.01 -6.51 5.47
N PRO A 508 38.33 -5.89 6.62
CA PRO A 508 39.39 -4.88 6.73
C PRO A 508 40.74 -5.31 6.15
N GLY A 509 41.13 -6.58 6.34
CA GLY A 509 42.39 -7.13 5.82
C GLY A 509 42.38 -7.50 4.34
N THR A 510 41.29 -7.26 3.61
CA THR A 510 41.11 -7.73 2.24
C THR A 510 41.91 -6.88 1.25
N PRO A 511 42.85 -7.47 0.47
CA PRO A 511 43.53 -6.77 -0.61
C PRO A 511 42.57 -6.32 -1.71
N LEU A 512 42.76 -5.14 -2.29
CA LEU A 512 41.89 -4.60 -3.34
C LEU A 512 41.89 -5.47 -4.61
N ARG A 513 42.95 -6.23 -4.90
CA ARG A 513 42.95 -7.26 -5.96
C ARG A 513 41.85 -8.31 -5.78
N HIS A 514 41.53 -8.68 -4.54
CA HIS A 514 40.47 -9.66 -4.26
C HIS A 514 39.09 -9.03 -4.44
N VAL A 515 38.93 -7.75 -4.05
CA VAL A 515 37.72 -6.96 -4.37
C VAL A 515 37.52 -6.86 -5.88
N ALA A 516 38.58 -6.53 -6.63
CA ALA A 516 38.55 -6.47 -8.10
C ALA A 516 38.23 -7.82 -8.73
N THR A 517 38.75 -8.93 -8.18
CA THR A 517 38.44 -10.29 -8.64
C THR A 517 36.96 -10.63 -8.42
N ALA A 518 36.40 -10.30 -7.25
CA ALA A 518 34.97 -10.50 -6.97
C ALA A 518 34.09 -9.66 -7.91
N LEU A 519 34.44 -8.40 -8.17
CA LEU A 519 33.76 -7.53 -9.14
C LEU A 519 33.83 -8.10 -10.56
N ALA A 520 35.00 -8.58 -10.99
CA ALA A 520 35.17 -9.19 -12.30
C ALA A 520 34.30 -10.46 -12.45
N ALA A 521 34.15 -11.25 -11.39
CA ALA A 521 33.30 -12.44 -11.39
C ALA A 521 31.82 -12.11 -11.60
N ILE A 522 31.34 -10.94 -11.14
CA ILE A 522 29.93 -10.51 -11.30
C ILE A 522 29.73 -9.51 -12.44
N ALA A 523 30.80 -9.08 -13.12
CA ALA A 523 30.74 -8.11 -14.21
C ALA A 523 29.74 -8.46 -15.33
N PRO A 524 29.56 -9.73 -15.76
CA PRO A 524 28.54 -10.09 -16.76
C PRO A 524 27.11 -9.75 -16.34
N LEU A 525 26.86 -9.57 -15.03
CA LEU A 525 25.53 -9.28 -14.48
C LEU A 525 25.25 -7.78 -14.35
N HIS A 526 26.27 -6.91 -14.48
CA HIS A 526 26.15 -5.47 -14.18
C HIS A 526 25.04 -4.77 -14.96
N ALA A 527 24.84 -5.11 -16.24
CA ALA A 527 23.78 -4.51 -17.07
C ALA A 527 22.35 -4.82 -16.58
N ASN A 528 22.20 -5.79 -15.67
CA ASN A 528 20.93 -6.22 -15.10
C ASN A 528 20.73 -5.79 -13.64
N LEU A 529 21.72 -5.11 -13.05
CA LEU A 529 21.63 -4.56 -11.70
C LEU A 529 20.92 -3.21 -11.73
N ASP A 530 20.26 -2.87 -10.62
CA ASP A 530 19.62 -1.57 -10.40
C ASP A 530 20.65 -0.42 -10.46
N ASN A 531 21.85 -0.66 -9.91
CA ASN A 531 22.95 0.28 -9.85
C ASN A 531 24.30 -0.45 -9.94
N ALA A 532 25.37 0.32 -10.14
CA ALA A 532 26.72 -0.21 -10.01
C ALA A 532 26.92 -0.83 -8.61
N PRO A 533 27.72 -1.91 -8.49
CA PRO A 533 28.01 -2.48 -7.19
C PRO A 533 28.56 -1.42 -6.24
N SER A 534 28.19 -1.49 -4.97
CA SER A 534 28.58 -0.47 -4.00
C SER A 534 28.85 -1.06 -2.62
N THR A 535 29.44 -0.28 -1.74
CA THR A 535 29.53 -0.60 -0.31
C THR A 535 29.28 0.63 0.53
N THR A 536 28.64 0.43 1.67
CA THR A 536 28.47 1.47 2.68
C THR A 536 29.56 1.33 3.72
N LEU A 537 30.28 2.43 3.95
CA LEU A 537 31.24 2.58 5.02
C LEU A 537 30.62 3.40 6.14
N PHE A 538 30.56 2.80 7.33
CA PHE A 538 30.16 3.49 8.55
C PHE A 538 31.36 4.26 9.08
N ASN A 539 31.13 5.51 9.47
CA ASN A 539 32.10 6.29 10.18
C ASN A 539 31.77 6.25 11.68
N ALA A 540 32.72 5.88 12.53
CA ALA A 540 32.49 5.88 13.98
C ALA A 540 32.25 7.29 14.54
N ASP A 541 32.80 8.32 13.87
CA ASP A 541 32.77 9.72 14.31
C ASP A 541 31.59 10.50 13.70
N SER A 542 30.82 9.90 12.78
CA SER A 542 29.65 10.51 12.15
C SER A 542 28.48 9.53 12.14
N THR A 543 27.25 9.98 12.41
CA THR A 543 26.06 9.13 12.28
C THR A 543 25.68 8.85 10.82
N ALA A 544 26.52 9.25 9.86
CA ALA A 544 26.26 9.20 8.44
C ALA A 544 27.16 8.17 7.74
N PHE A 545 26.62 7.62 6.64
CA PHE A 545 27.29 6.61 5.85
C PHE A 545 27.88 7.25 4.59
N SER A 546 29.08 6.81 4.21
CA SER A 546 29.61 7.10 2.88
C SER A 546 29.31 5.93 1.95
N SER A 547 28.84 6.22 0.75
CA SER A 547 28.66 5.22 -0.31
C SER A 547 29.90 5.18 -1.20
N VAL A 548 30.49 4.00 -1.34
CA VAL A 548 31.57 3.73 -2.30
C VAL A 548 31.00 2.93 -3.44
N THR A 549 31.06 3.46 -4.65
CA THR A 549 30.56 2.78 -5.85
C THR A 549 31.73 2.21 -6.65
N PHE A 550 31.55 1.05 -7.27
CA PHE A 550 32.57 0.37 -8.07
C PHE A 550 32.17 0.41 -9.54
N PRO A 551 32.44 1.51 -10.27
CA PRO A 551 32.13 1.57 -11.69
C PRO A 551 33.01 0.60 -12.49
N ALA A 552 32.47 0.08 -13.59
CA ALA A 552 33.21 -0.84 -14.47
C ALA A 552 34.36 -0.15 -15.23
N THR A 553 34.29 1.18 -15.37
CA THR A 553 35.29 2.00 -16.07
C THR A 553 35.50 3.32 -15.32
N VAL A 554 36.62 3.97 -15.60
CA VAL A 554 36.87 5.36 -15.15
C VAL A 554 35.74 6.27 -15.65
N ILE A 555 35.13 7.02 -14.73
CA ILE A 555 34.08 7.99 -15.03
C ILE A 555 34.58 9.43 -14.84
N PRO A 556 33.92 10.43 -15.44
CA PRO A 556 34.29 11.82 -15.21
C PRO A 556 34.21 12.20 -13.73
N ALA A 557 35.16 13.01 -13.25
CA ALA A 557 35.24 13.45 -11.85
C ALA A 557 35.88 14.85 -11.76
N ASN A 558 35.55 15.63 -10.73
CA ASN A 558 36.20 16.93 -10.49
C ASN A 558 37.30 16.87 -9.42
N LEU A 559 37.38 15.76 -8.71
CA LEU A 559 38.45 15.42 -7.78
C LEU A 559 38.91 13.99 -8.10
N VAL A 560 40.15 13.83 -8.53
CA VAL A 560 40.78 12.54 -8.77
C VAL A 560 41.78 12.30 -7.66
N LEU A 561 41.63 11.20 -6.94
CA LEU A 561 42.57 10.73 -5.93
C LEU A 561 43.27 9.49 -6.46
N ARG A 562 44.57 9.39 -6.22
CA ARG A 562 45.34 8.17 -6.48
C ARG A 562 45.96 7.69 -5.19
N VAL A 563 45.66 6.44 -4.81
CA VAL A 563 46.20 5.79 -3.62
C VAL A 563 47.10 4.66 -4.08
N THR A 564 48.38 4.71 -3.70
CA THR A 564 49.37 3.70 -4.08
C THR A 564 50.10 3.19 -2.84
N LYS A 565 50.80 2.07 -2.97
CA LYS A 565 51.65 1.52 -1.93
C LYS A 565 53.07 1.38 -2.47
N SER A 566 54.04 1.92 -1.76
CA SER A 566 55.46 1.86 -2.16
C SER A 566 56.32 1.67 -0.91
N GLY A 567 57.17 0.64 -0.89
CA GLY A 567 58.00 0.31 0.27
C GLY A 567 57.19 0.01 1.54
N GLY A 568 55.96 -0.48 1.41
CA GLY A 568 55.03 -0.74 2.52
C GLY A 568 54.26 0.50 3.03
N ALA A 569 54.63 1.71 2.60
CA ALA A 569 53.92 2.93 2.95
C ALA A 569 52.82 3.27 1.93
N VAL A 570 51.66 3.71 2.43
CA VAL A 570 50.56 4.21 1.61
C VAL A 570 50.83 5.66 1.21
N LYS A 571 50.73 5.95 -0.09
CA LYS A 571 50.89 7.29 -0.66
C LYS A 571 49.59 7.75 -1.28
N LEU A 572 49.25 9.02 -1.08
CA LEU A 572 48.06 9.67 -1.61
C LEU A 572 48.45 10.83 -2.52
N ALA A 573 47.85 10.91 -3.70
CA ALA A 573 48.00 12.04 -4.60
C ALA A 573 46.63 12.53 -5.09
N ALA A 574 46.51 13.83 -5.40
CA ALA A 574 45.25 14.43 -5.80
C ALA A 574 45.40 15.36 -7.01
N ALA A 575 44.36 15.39 -7.84
CA ALA A 575 44.17 16.38 -8.89
C ALA A 575 42.73 16.89 -8.79
N ARG A 576 42.53 18.19 -8.93
CA ARG A 576 41.20 18.80 -8.91
C ARG A 576 40.99 19.71 -10.11
N ARG A 577 39.77 19.71 -10.63
CA ARG A 577 39.34 20.61 -11.70
C ARG A 577 38.45 21.68 -11.07
N LEU A 578 38.88 22.93 -11.20
CA LEU A 578 38.15 24.07 -10.65
C LEU A 578 37.20 24.65 -11.70
N PRO A 579 36.04 25.21 -11.29
CA PRO A 579 35.16 25.94 -12.18
C PRO A 579 35.91 27.00 -12.98
N ASP A 580 35.66 27.05 -14.29
CA ASP A 580 36.19 28.11 -15.15
C ASP A 580 35.36 29.39 -14.93
N PRO A 581 35.95 30.49 -14.42
CA PRO A 581 35.25 31.74 -14.22
C PRO A 581 34.64 32.31 -15.52
N GLN A 582 35.21 31.95 -16.67
CA GLN A 582 34.74 32.39 -17.99
C GLN A 582 33.58 31.54 -18.53
N ARG A 583 33.25 30.41 -17.90
CA ARG A 583 32.17 29.50 -18.31
C ARG A 583 31.29 29.08 -17.12
N PRO A 584 30.57 30.03 -16.50
CA PRO A 584 29.70 29.72 -15.37
C PRO A 584 28.60 28.74 -15.77
N GLY A 585 28.40 27.69 -14.96
CA GLY A 585 27.37 26.67 -15.17
C GLY A 585 27.83 25.37 -15.83
N ILE A 586 29.05 25.29 -16.38
CA ILE A 586 29.64 24.03 -16.83
C ILE A 586 30.35 23.37 -15.64
N GLU A 587 29.90 22.17 -15.25
CA GLU A 587 30.59 21.39 -14.22
C GLU A 587 32.03 21.10 -14.67
N ALA A 588 32.99 21.61 -13.91
CA ALA A 588 34.40 21.43 -14.18
C ALA A 588 34.83 20.00 -13.81
N MET A 589 34.77 19.09 -14.76
CA MET A 589 35.15 17.68 -14.58
C MET A 589 36.32 17.32 -15.51
N PHE A 590 37.19 16.43 -15.05
CA PHE A 590 38.08 15.68 -15.92
C PHE A 590 37.28 14.61 -16.64
N SER A 591 37.44 14.50 -17.96
CA SER A 591 36.98 13.35 -18.74
C SER A 591 37.88 12.13 -18.50
N ALA A 592 37.40 10.92 -18.80
CA ALA A 592 38.20 9.70 -18.62
C ALA A 592 39.59 9.73 -19.30
N PRO A 593 39.74 10.23 -20.55
CA PRO A 593 41.06 10.39 -21.18
C PRO A 593 41.95 11.42 -20.49
N GLU A 594 41.38 12.49 -19.93
CA GLU A 594 42.13 13.50 -19.16
C GLU A 594 42.60 12.93 -17.82
N ILE A 595 41.78 12.09 -17.15
CA ILE A 595 42.14 11.44 -15.87
C ILE A 595 43.39 10.58 -16.04
N ALA A 596 43.52 9.85 -17.15
CA ALA A 596 44.71 9.06 -17.44
C ALA A 596 46.00 9.89 -17.57
N LYS A 597 45.87 11.18 -17.94
CA LYS A 597 46.99 12.11 -18.15
C LYS A 597 47.09 13.19 -17.06
N ALA A 598 46.25 13.12 -16.03
CA ALA A 598 46.16 14.16 -15.03
C ALA A 598 47.46 14.25 -14.22
N ALA A 599 48.01 15.46 -14.10
CA ALA A 599 49.13 15.75 -13.22
C ALA A 599 48.63 15.74 -11.76
N LEU A 600 48.88 14.62 -11.08
CA LEU A 600 48.52 14.42 -9.67
C LEU A 600 49.62 14.98 -8.76
N ILE A 601 49.22 15.73 -7.74
CA ILE A 601 50.12 16.30 -6.73
C ILE A 601 50.14 15.35 -5.53
N GLU A 602 51.33 14.90 -5.10
CA GLU A 602 51.48 14.07 -3.91
C GLU A 602 51.09 14.85 -2.65
N LEU A 603 50.25 14.25 -1.82
CA LEU A 603 49.80 14.79 -0.55
C LEU A 603 50.67 14.21 0.57
N PRO A 604 51.23 15.06 1.46
CA PRO A 604 52.16 14.60 2.49
C PRO A 604 51.50 13.73 3.56
N ASN A 605 50.19 13.88 3.76
CA ASN A 605 49.38 13.11 4.72
C ASN A 605 47.87 13.29 4.43
N THR A 606 47.03 12.62 5.21
CA THR A 606 45.55 12.73 5.12
C THR A 606 45.03 14.11 5.52
N ALA A 607 45.72 14.87 6.38
CA ALA A 607 45.33 16.23 6.74
C ALA A 607 45.44 17.22 5.56
N ALA A 608 46.34 16.96 4.61
CA ALA A 608 46.41 17.74 3.36
C ALA A 608 45.18 17.51 2.46
N LEU A 609 44.60 16.31 2.47
CA LEU A 609 43.33 16.04 1.77
C LEU A 609 42.16 16.77 2.46
N GLU A 610 42.10 16.76 3.79
CA GLU A 610 41.11 17.54 4.54
C GLU A 610 41.20 19.04 4.21
N SER A 611 42.42 19.58 4.15
CA SER A 611 42.66 20.98 3.76
C SER A 611 42.18 21.27 2.35
N LEU A 612 42.41 20.35 1.40
CA LEU A 612 41.94 20.49 0.01
C LEU A 612 40.41 20.50 -0.08
N LEU A 613 39.73 19.68 0.73
CA LEU A 613 38.26 19.63 0.79
C LEU A 613 37.65 20.84 1.54
N ALA A 614 38.42 21.47 2.44
CA ALA A 614 37.97 22.59 3.27
C ALA A 614 38.12 23.96 2.59
N ASP A 615 38.95 24.09 1.55
CA ASP A 615 39.30 25.40 0.98
C ASP A 615 38.18 26.11 0.18
N GLY A 616 37.01 25.49 0.07
CA GLY A 616 35.81 26.07 -0.56
C GLY A 616 35.88 26.21 -2.08
N ARG A 617 36.97 25.77 -2.73
CA ARG A 617 37.15 25.92 -4.19
C ARG A 617 36.41 24.86 -5.01
N LEU A 618 35.98 23.78 -4.37
CA LEU A 618 35.13 22.73 -4.95
C LEU A 618 33.72 22.85 -4.37
N ALA A 619 32.81 23.50 -5.10
CA ALA A 619 31.44 23.73 -4.64
C ALA A 619 30.64 22.42 -4.42
N ALA A 620 30.91 21.38 -5.20
CA ALA A 620 30.30 20.06 -5.08
C ALA A 620 31.30 18.97 -5.50
N PRO A 621 32.09 18.40 -4.57
CA PRO A 621 33.09 17.40 -4.90
C PRO A 621 32.43 16.09 -5.39
N ARG A 622 32.93 15.56 -6.50
CA ARG A 622 32.62 14.25 -7.08
C ARG A 622 33.93 13.46 -7.19
N PRO A 623 34.34 12.76 -6.12
CA PRO A 623 35.63 12.10 -6.06
C PRO A 623 35.65 10.79 -6.85
N LEU A 624 36.68 10.61 -7.68
CA LEU A 624 37.08 9.32 -8.22
C LEU A 624 38.41 8.90 -7.58
N VAL A 625 38.45 7.69 -7.05
CA VAL A 625 39.62 7.09 -6.42
C VAL A 625 40.18 6.01 -7.35
N LEU A 626 41.45 6.17 -7.72
CA LEU A 626 42.27 5.16 -8.40
C LEU A 626 43.17 4.51 -7.35
N ALA A 627 42.95 3.23 -7.04
CA ALA A 627 43.65 2.55 -5.95
C ALA A 627 44.48 1.36 -6.43
N ALA A 628 45.70 1.24 -5.91
CA ALA A 628 46.58 0.13 -6.22
C ALA A 628 46.05 -1.22 -5.68
N PRO A 629 46.20 -2.33 -6.42
CA PRO A 629 45.61 -3.63 -6.10
C PRO A 629 46.17 -4.30 -4.84
N ASP A 630 47.34 -3.88 -4.36
CA ASP A 630 48.03 -4.42 -3.19
C ASP A 630 47.67 -3.74 -1.87
N LEU A 631 46.92 -2.63 -1.91
CA LEU A 631 46.32 -2.00 -0.74
C LEU A 631 45.30 -2.94 -0.10
N THR A 632 45.22 -2.95 1.23
CA THR A 632 44.08 -3.55 1.94
C THR A 632 42.91 -2.58 2.05
N TRP A 633 41.71 -3.10 2.27
CA TRP A 633 40.50 -2.30 2.49
C TRP A 633 40.64 -1.32 3.67
N ALA A 634 41.29 -1.75 4.76
CA ALA A 634 41.60 -0.90 5.91
C ALA A 634 42.59 0.22 5.56
N GLU A 635 43.66 -0.08 4.83
CA GLU A 635 44.65 0.91 4.38
C GLU A 635 44.01 1.97 3.47
N LEU A 636 43.16 1.55 2.52
CA LEU A 636 42.41 2.47 1.67
C LEU A 636 41.46 3.35 2.49
N SER A 637 40.69 2.75 3.40
CA SER A 637 39.72 3.47 4.23
C SER A 637 40.41 4.50 5.13
N ALA A 638 41.57 4.16 5.69
CA ALA A 638 42.38 5.07 6.49
C ALA A 638 42.93 6.25 5.65
N ALA A 639 43.43 5.98 4.44
CA ALA A 639 43.92 7.01 3.53
C ALA A 639 42.82 7.98 3.07
N LEU A 640 41.56 7.52 3.03
CA LEU A 640 40.40 8.30 2.59
C LEU A 640 39.52 8.79 3.74
N ALA A 641 39.98 8.70 4.99
CA ALA A 641 39.22 9.14 6.17
C ALA A 641 38.61 10.57 6.03
N PRO A 642 39.29 11.57 5.43
CA PRO A 642 38.68 12.88 5.17
C PRO A 642 37.39 12.85 4.33
N LEU A 643 37.31 11.99 3.30
CA LEU A 643 36.08 11.81 2.52
C LEU A 643 34.97 11.19 3.37
N LEU A 644 35.35 10.17 4.16
CA LEU A 644 34.43 9.42 5.02
C LEU A 644 33.88 10.29 6.16
N ASN A 645 34.72 11.14 6.75
CA ASN A 645 34.35 12.11 7.81
C ASN A 645 33.34 13.12 7.31
N ARG A 646 33.42 13.50 6.04
CA ARG A 646 32.47 14.41 5.39
C ARG A 646 31.26 13.69 4.78
N SER A 647 31.18 12.36 4.93
CA SER A 647 30.13 11.53 4.33
C SER A 647 30.02 11.70 2.81
N LEU A 648 31.16 11.97 2.14
CA LEU A 648 31.21 12.17 0.70
C LEU A 648 31.19 10.80 0.00
N ALA A 649 30.19 10.59 -0.85
CA ALA A 649 30.18 9.44 -1.75
C ALA A 649 31.32 9.56 -2.78
N PHE A 650 31.91 8.43 -3.16
CA PHE A 650 32.97 8.40 -4.17
C PHE A 650 32.95 7.12 -4.99
N ASP A 651 33.54 7.20 -6.17
CA ASP A 651 33.71 6.08 -7.09
C ASP A 651 35.12 5.50 -6.95
N LEU A 652 35.24 4.18 -6.92
CA LEU A 652 36.52 3.48 -6.72
C LEU A 652 36.82 2.55 -7.90
N VAL A 653 37.97 2.78 -8.53
CA VAL A 653 38.52 1.91 -9.57
C VAL A 653 39.86 1.36 -9.08
N VAL A 654 39.99 0.03 -9.09
CA VAL A 654 41.24 -0.66 -8.75
C VAL A 654 42.09 -0.77 -10.03
N GLN A 655 43.32 -0.25 -10.01
CA GLN A 655 44.24 -0.22 -11.16
C GLN A 655 45.67 -0.53 -10.78
#